data_AF-A0A8H3EHM5-F1
#
_entry.id   AF-A0A8H3EHM5-F1
#
_cell.length_a   1.000
_cell.length_b   1.000
_cell.length_c   1.000
_cell.angle_alpha   90.00
_cell.angle_beta   90.00
_cell.angle_gamma   90.00
#
_symmetry.space_group_name_H-M   'P 1'
#
loop_
_entity.id
_entity.type
_entity.pdbx_description
1 polymer ?
#
loop_
_entity_poly.entity_id
_entity_poly.type
_entity_poly.pdbx_seq_one_letter_code
_entity_poly.pdbx_strand_id
1 'polypeptide(L)'
;MTYTHEDYTVGWIAALSDELTSAQALLDDEHDALAAVKGDHNAYTLGRIGSHNVVIAGLPEGVIGTNAAGHAATNLFRSFCNVRFAFMVGVGGGVPAANIRLGDVVVSIPECQTGGVIQYDLGTNLQGGEFVRKGFLRDLPSEVLTAVKKLRATARRKGHKLKTYYDEMLKDNPLLKPDFERPSDDNLYDPAYVHTGAKADCSKCDTGKLIKREHRDAPVIHYGLIGSGNQILRNATLRDQLYEDEGIICFEMEAAGLMRNFECLVIRGICVDENVRKLVIQTEEAHRSKELRETMKWLAPSDPETNYRSALELREPGTGSWLVESAAYVQWKAGSIKHLWLHGKAGCGKSVIVATIVEDIRSYCKDRTDVGCAMFYFTFSDIKKQSYQDCLRSLVAQIASRDPTSTMLLQAYQASRSSMLEFLPREESLEEILVSAIQFYDQFLLILDALDESPDTLEGNHTTRQKLLKWLQSLSLKAPKLRILATSRHLKDIQDEMGVLEAQPVSMITDFINKDIKKYLKSQLSDDPRLSRFNPAIKTRVEDVFMEKADGMFRWAYCQMRELKNLRSTRASYVEKALLNLPQTLDETYRRMIERIPSELHNDALVLLKWLAYSQRPLTLEELSEAMIIDPYSGDGVVDTNDRGSPEDVLEILSGLIVFIEPEEAILGSQYDDLESDQNETDSDEDNTESTPSVTDSDEDNTESTQSETGSDEDNMNSDKGSMGPDEDDTDYSEQASQGGSCVTRSIRLAHFSVQEYLESTRILESNVKVFHLQKTREQQFLSDCCMVYLMYYVGSNKTTKTKKDPNKFPLLQYVARFWYEHCQDVDDISLPAQFLHSQSSVACWTSVHRVDEKWTKIFRYKDGRRRTGSGLYYAAFMGLSSVVKTLIEEYKVDLNAHGGVFDTALQASSFIGYEQIVRTLIENKADVNAQGGWYNTALQAACGVGREQIVKILIENGANVNIQGGMSGNALNEASHRGKEKIVRILLENGANVNAESGVYGTALITAASNGKEQVVRTLIEEGKANVNAQSAEFGTPLIAVSRLGKEKIARMLIEECKANVNGQGGFYGTALIAACYYGREKMVKMLIEEYKADVNAQYGEYGNALIAACYGGREKIVRMLIEEYNADANAQCGSLHTALVASSLSGHESIVKILIEEGKANVNAQSEEFDTALHAAYKSKGREHIARLLISYGTVEMPL
;
A
#
# COMPACT_ATOMS: atom_id res chain seq x y z
N MET A 1 27.34 -7.71 47.17
CA MET A 1 27.19 -6.24 47.36
C MET A 1 25.83 -5.85 46.81
N THR A 2 25.26 -4.70 47.16
CA THR A 2 24.06 -4.19 46.46
C THR A 2 24.49 -3.51 45.18
N TYR A 3 24.27 -4.19 44.04
CA TYR A 3 24.56 -3.64 42.72
C TYR A 3 23.46 -2.67 42.26
N THR A 4 23.79 -1.82 41.31
CA THR A 4 22.93 -0.83 40.66
C THR A 4 23.10 -0.89 39.14
N HIS A 5 22.24 -0.22 38.38
CA HIS A 5 22.38 -0.14 36.91
C HIS A 5 23.69 0.53 36.46
N GLU A 6 24.27 1.39 37.29
CA GLU A 6 25.54 2.09 37.02
C GLU A 6 26.78 1.21 37.20
N ASP A 7 26.68 0.06 37.88
CA ASP A 7 27.81 -0.85 38.12
C ASP A 7 28.19 -1.69 36.90
N TYR A 8 27.35 -1.73 35.86
CA TYR A 8 27.54 -2.55 34.65
C TYR A 8 28.24 -1.76 33.55
N THR A 9 29.24 -2.39 32.91
CA THR A 9 30.14 -1.69 31.97
C THR A 9 30.25 -2.34 30.60
N VAL A 10 29.72 -3.56 30.46
CA VAL A 10 29.77 -4.39 29.25
C VAL A 10 28.38 -4.95 28.96
N GLY A 11 27.90 -4.77 27.74
CA GLY A 11 26.66 -5.39 27.25
C GLY A 11 26.94 -6.69 26.49
N TRP A 12 26.02 -7.64 26.57
CA TRP A 12 25.96 -8.82 25.72
C TRP A 12 24.55 -8.93 25.15
N ILE A 13 24.42 -9.12 23.84
CA ILE A 13 23.12 -9.36 23.19
C ILE A 13 23.12 -10.77 22.59
N ALA A 14 22.13 -11.57 22.99
CA ALA A 14 21.87 -12.92 22.49
C ALA A 14 20.56 -12.91 21.68
N ALA A 15 20.60 -13.42 20.45
CA ALA A 15 19.47 -13.49 19.54
C ALA A 15 18.61 -14.74 19.76
N LEU A 16 19.19 -15.83 20.26
CA LEU A 16 18.54 -17.12 20.48
C LEU A 16 18.59 -17.55 21.95
N SER A 17 17.67 -18.42 22.34
CA SER A 17 17.65 -19.06 23.67
C SER A 17 18.92 -19.89 23.96
N ASP A 18 19.47 -20.58 22.96
CA ASP A 18 20.74 -21.32 23.08
C ASP A 18 21.96 -20.37 23.25
N GLU A 19 21.93 -19.21 22.60
CA GLU A 19 22.96 -18.16 22.76
C GLU A 19 22.89 -17.52 24.15
N LEU A 20 21.67 -17.26 24.65
CA LEU A 20 21.44 -16.73 26.00
C LEU A 20 21.90 -17.75 27.07
N THR A 21 21.51 -19.02 26.91
CA THR A 21 21.93 -20.11 27.80
C THR A 21 23.46 -20.26 27.83
N SER A 22 24.11 -20.14 26.66
CA SER A 22 25.58 -20.14 26.56
C SER A 22 26.22 -18.94 27.26
N ALA A 23 25.61 -17.75 27.17
CA ALA A 23 26.11 -16.54 27.79
C ALA A 23 25.99 -16.58 29.33
N GLN A 24 24.88 -17.12 29.84
CA GLN A 24 24.65 -17.35 31.27
C GLN A 24 25.66 -18.34 31.85
N ALA A 25 25.87 -19.48 31.16
CA ALA A 25 26.82 -20.53 31.58
C ALA A 25 28.30 -20.09 31.62
N LEU A 26 28.63 -18.89 31.13
CA LEU A 26 29.97 -18.29 31.09
C LEU A 26 30.18 -17.15 32.11
N LEU A 27 29.23 -16.93 33.03
CA LEU A 27 29.39 -16.00 34.16
C LEU A 27 30.21 -16.64 35.30
N ASP A 28 31.14 -15.89 35.89
CA ASP A 28 31.88 -16.28 37.09
C ASP A 28 30.98 -16.25 38.34
N ASP A 29 30.09 -15.25 38.40
CA ASP A 29 28.98 -15.14 39.36
C ASP A 29 27.76 -14.54 38.64
N GLU A 30 26.55 -15.00 39.01
CA GLU A 30 25.30 -14.28 38.72
C GLU A 30 25.00 -13.23 39.81
N HIS A 31 24.31 -12.15 39.44
CA HIS A 31 23.88 -11.10 40.36
C HIS A 31 22.34 -11.04 40.43
N ASP A 32 21.80 -10.63 41.59
CA ASP A 32 20.36 -10.43 41.78
C ASP A 32 19.77 -9.45 40.75
N ALA A 33 18.55 -9.73 40.30
CA ALA A 33 17.83 -8.88 39.35
C ALA A 33 17.52 -7.48 39.93
N LEU A 34 17.76 -6.44 39.13
CA LEU A 34 17.48 -5.04 39.49
C LEU A 34 16.02 -4.67 39.23
N ALA A 35 15.57 -3.57 39.85
CA ALA A 35 14.23 -3.03 39.65
C ALA A 35 14.03 -2.53 38.20
N ALA A 36 12.97 -2.99 37.53
CA ALA A 36 12.72 -2.69 36.12
C ALA A 36 12.56 -1.18 35.83
N VAL A 37 13.21 -0.72 34.75
CA VAL A 37 13.13 0.67 34.26
C VAL A 37 11.81 0.88 33.50
N LYS A 38 11.11 1.98 33.77
CA LYS A 38 9.80 2.27 33.15
C LYS A 38 9.93 2.40 31.63
N GLY A 39 9.15 1.61 30.89
CA GLY A 39 9.18 1.59 29.42
C GLY A 39 10.36 0.80 28.85
N ASP A 40 11.07 0.00 29.66
CA ASP A 40 11.89 -1.10 29.20
C ASP A 40 11.08 -2.41 29.27
N HIS A 41 11.25 -3.26 28.27
CA HIS A 41 10.58 -4.55 28.12
C HIS A 41 11.56 -5.72 27.92
N ASN A 42 12.87 -5.45 27.98
CA ASN A 42 13.90 -6.47 27.91
C ASN A 42 13.91 -7.32 29.18
N ALA A 43 14.21 -8.62 29.04
CA ALA A 43 14.67 -9.46 30.14
C ALA A 43 16.20 -9.44 30.20
N TYR A 44 16.75 -9.08 31.36
CA TYR A 44 18.19 -9.02 31.59
C TYR A 44 18.66 -10.16 32.51
N THR A 45 19.77 -10.80 32.16
CA THR A 45 20.60 -11.52 33.14
C THR A 45 21.80 -10.68 33.50
N LEU A 46 22.17 -10.68 34.78
CA LEU A 46 23.22 -9.84 35.33
C LEU A 46 24.28 -10.71 36.01
N GLY A 47 25.54 -10.35 35.87
CA GLY A 47 26.63 -11.10 36.49
C GLY A 47 28.00 -10.52 36.25
N ARG A 48 29.03 -11.35 36.43
CA ARG A 48 30.44 -10.96 36.36
C ARG A 48 31.23 -11.90 35.46
N ILE A 49 32.16 -11.35 34.68
CA ILE A 49 33.21 -12.09 33.96
C ILE A 49 34.56 -11.44 34.28
N GLY A 50 35.39 -12.14 35.05
CA GLY A 50 36.67 -11.66 35.58
C GLY A 50 36.50 -10.40 36.44
N SER A 51 36.96 -9.27 35.92
CA SER A 51 36.89 -7.95 36.55
C SER A 51 35.77 -7.06 36.02
N HIS A 52 34.87 -7.59 35.19
CA HIS A 52 33.82 -6.82 34.52
C HIS A 52 32.42 -7.29 34.91
N ASN A 53 31.57 -6.36 35.32
CA ASN A 53 30.14 -6.61 35.47
C ASN A 53 29.47 -6.53 34.09
N VAL A 54 28.75 -7.59 33.72
CA VAL A 54 28.15 -7.81 32.40
C VAL A 54 26.62 -7.83 32.53
N VAL A 55 25.94 -7.15 31.61
CA VAL A 55 24.49 -7.25 31.41
C VAL A 55 24.20 -7.97 30.10
N ILE A 56 23.44 -9.06 30.18
CA ILE A 56 23.03 -9.89 29.04
C ILE A 56 21.56 -9.63 28.74
N ALA A 57 21.22 -9.26 27.50
CA ALA A 57 19.83 -9.19 27.03
C ALA A 57 19.56 -10.28 25.98
N GLY A 58 18.48 -11.03 26.19
CA GLY A 58 17.89 -11.88 25.16
C GLY A 58 16.88 -11.10 24.31
N LEU A 59 16.72 -11.48 23.04
CA LEU A 59 15.59 -11.05 22.23
C LEU A 59 14.29 -11.74 22.69
N PRO A 60 13.09 -11.18 22.38
CA PRO A 60 11.83 -11.85 22.67
C PRO A 60 11.72 -13.20 21.94
N GLU A 61 11.14 -14.19 22.61
CA GLU A 61 11.02 -15.56 22.07
C GLU A 61 10.35 -15.56 20.68
N GLY A 62 11.04 -16.16 19.69
CA GLY A 62 10.62 -16.20 18.30
C GLY A 62 10.84 -14.91 17.48
N VAL A 63 11.51 -13.89 18.02
CA VAL A 63 11.75 -12.61 17.32
C VAL A 63 13.25 -12.37 17.10
N ILE A 64 13.67 -12.40 15.83
CA ILE A 64 15.07 -12.29 15.39
C ILE A 64 15.27 -11.20 14.32
N GLY A 65 16.52 -10.94 13.95
CA GLY A 65 16.89 -9.99 12.90
C GLY A 65 17.13 -8.54 13.36
N THR A 66 17.66 -7.74 12.44
CA THR A 66 18.21 -6.39 12.68
C THR A 66 17.37 -5.47 13.57
N ASN A 67 16.08 -5.26 13.27
CA ASN A 67 15.24 -4.34 14.04
C ASN A 67 15.08 -4.76 15.50
N ALA A 68 14.90 -6.07 15.76
CA ALA A 68 14.74 -6.60 17.12
C ALA A 68 16.01 -6.40 17.95
N ALA A 69 17.18 -6.71 17.36
CA ALA A 69 18.48 -6.44 17.96
C ALA A 69 18.71 -4.94 18.24
N GLY A 70 18.31 -4.06 17.32
CA GLY A 70 18.38 -2.61 17.50
C GLY A 70 17.50 -2.10 18.65
N HIS A 71 16.27 -2.61 18.80
CA HIS A 71 15.38 -2.23 19.92
C HIS A 71 15.90 -2.75 21.27
N ALA A 72 16.29 -4.02 21.35
CA ALA A 72 16.85 -4.59 22.58
C ALA A 72 18.12 -3.85 23.02
N ALA A 73 19.01 -3.53 22.08
CA ALA A 73 20.19 -2.70 22.35
C ALA A 73 19.83 -1.31 22.88
N THR A 74 18.88 -0.63 22.23
CA THR A 74 18.49 0.74 22.61
C THR A 74 17.94 0.78 24.04
N ASN A 75 17.16 -0.22 24.44
CA ASN A 75 16.72 -0.40 25.82
C ASN A 75 17.88 -0.68 26.78
N LEU A 76 18.81 -1.59 26.44
CA LEU A 76 19.98 -1.93 27.27
C LEU A 76 20.83 -0.70 27.57
N PHE A 77 21.23 0.06 26.54
CA PHE A 77 22.06 1.26 26.70
C PHE A 77 21.33 2.41 27.43
N ARG A 78 20.00 2.48 27.34
CA ARG A 78 19.19 3.45 28.11
C ARG A 78 19.10 3.06 29.60
N SER A 79 18.92 1.78 29.89
CA SER A 79 18.73 1.28 31.26
C SER A 79 20.06 1.06 32.02
N PHE A 80 21.16 0.82 31.31
CA PHE A 80 22.51 0.62 31.88
C PHE A 80 23.50 1.64 31.30
N CYS A 81 23.34 2.90 31.71
CA CYS A 81 24.04 4.07 31.13
C CYS A 81 25.58 4.04 31.17
N ASN A 82 26.19 3.21 32.02
CA ASN A 82 27.65 3.04 32.11
C ASN A 82 28.21 1.93 31.20
N VAL A 83 27.37 1.23 30.42
CA VAL A 83 27.82 0.25 29.43
C VAL A 83 28.53 0.95 28.26
N ARG A 84 29.82 0.67 28.09
CA ARG A 84 30.69 1.41 27.14
C ARG A 84 30.79 0.78 25.76
N PHE A 85 30.55 -0.53 25.68
CA PHE A 85 30.55 -1.31 24.43
C PHE A 85 29.72 -2.58 24.64
N ALA A 86 29.21 -3.13 23.55
CA ALA A 86 28.51 -4.41 23.55
C ALA A 86 29.32 -5.51 22.83
N PHE A 87 29.03 -6.75 23.18
CA PHE A 87 29.33 -7.93 22.39
C PHE A 87 28.03 -8.50 21.82
N MET A 88 28.08 -8.95 20.56
CA MET A 88 27.07 -9.84 20.01
C MET A 88 27.72 -11.19 19.74
N VAL A 89 27.53 -12.12 20.67
CA VAL A 89 28.12 -13.46 20.61
C VAL A 89 27.01 -14.46 20.32
N GLY A 90 27.15 -15.22 19.24
CA GLY A 90 26.09 -16.10 18.78
C GLY A 90 26.51 -17.06 17.67
N VAL A 91 25.54 -17.64 16.95
CA VAL A 91 25.79 -18.56 15.82
C VAL A 91 25.85 -17.85 14.47
N GLY A 92 26.56 -18.42 13.49
CA GLY A 92 26.62 -17.87 12.12
C GLY A 92 26.99 -18.91 11.06
N GLY A 93 26.71 -18.58 9.79
CA GLY A 93 27.04 -19.40 8.63
C GLY A 93 28.41 -19.05 8.05
N GLY A 94 29.39 -19.93 8.23
CA GLY A 94 30.78 -19.70 7.76
C GLY A 94 30.97 -19.99 6.27
N VAL A 95 31.86 -19.27 5.61
CA VAL A 95 32.17 -19.47 4.18
C VAL A 95 33.25 -20.55 3.99
N PRO A 96 32.95 -21.67 3.29
CA PRO A 96 33.91 -22.77 3.13
C PRO A 96 35.13 -22.40 2.29
N ALA A 97 34.99 -21.46 1.33
CA ALA A 97 36.08 -20.94 0.51
C ALA A 97 37.18 -20.24 1.35
N ALA A 98 36.79 -19.58 2.44
CA ALA A 98 37.72 -19.02 3.44
C ALA A 98 38.35 -20.10 4.38
N ASN A 99 38.18 -21.39 4.08
CA ASN A 99 38.61 -22.54 4.90
C ASN A 99 37.99 -22.56 6.32
N ILE A 100 36.80 -21.98 6.47
CA ILE A 100 36.00 -22.00 7.69
C ILE A 100 35.18 -23.29 7.76
N ARG A 101 34.93 -23.77 8.99
CA ARG A 101 34.39 -25.10 9.29
C ARG A 101 33.39 -25.06 10.44
N LEU A 102 32.60 -26.13 10.60
CA LEU A 102 31.74 -26.27 11.77
C LEU A 102 32.57 -26.31 13.06
N GLY A 103 32.15 -25.51 14.05
CA GLY A 103 32.86 -25.30 15.32
C GLY A 103 34.02 -24.29 15.27
N ASP A 104 34.41 -23.75 14.11
CA ASP A 104 35.29 -22.58 14.07
C ASP A 104 34.59 -21.34 14.66
N VAL A 105 35.38 -20.31 15.01
CA VAL A 105 34.87 -19.01 15.49
C VAL A 105 35.34 -17.90 14.55
N VAL A 106 34.44 -16.98 14.21
CA VAL A 106 34.74 -15.77 13.44
C VAL A 106 34.52 -14.54 14.31
N VAL A 107 35.53 -13.67 14.36
CA VAL A 107 35.49 -12.38 15.08
C VAL A 107 35.51 -11.25 14.05
N SER A 108 34.53 -10.35 14.10
CA SER A 108 34.53 -9.17 13.23
C SER A 108 35.76 -8.29 13.50
N ILE A 109 36.47 -7.92 12.44
CA ILE A 109 37.50 -6.88 12.48
C ILE A 109 37.33 -5.94 11.29
N PRO A 110 37.65 -4.64 11.41
CA PRO A 110 37.57 -3.73 10.29
C PRO A 110 38.50 -4.15 9.15
N GLU A 111 37.92 -4.32 7.97
CA GLU A 111 38.62 -4.60 6.72
C GLU A 111 38.11 -3.62 5.64
N CYS A 112 39.05 -3.10 4.85
CA CYS A 112 38.82 -2.03 3.87
C CYS A 112 38.06 -0.82 4.46
N GLN A 113 36.82 -0.58 4.04
CA GLN A 113 36.03 0.62 4.38
C GLN A 113 34.88 0.34 5.36
N THR A 114 35.02 -0.68 6.21
CA THR A 114 33.90 -1.24 6.97
C THR A 114 34.31 -1.52 8.41
N GLY A 115 33.39 -1.31 9.36
CA GLY A 115 33.58 -1.56 10.80
C GLY A 115 33.69 -3.05 11.19
N GLY A 116 33.96 -3.94 10.23
CA GLY A 116 34.02 -5.40 10.40
C GLY A 116 32.70 -6.13 10.20
N VAL A 117 31.62 -5.38 9.96
CA VAL A 117 30.32 -5.90 9.52
C VAL A 117 29.82 -5.09 8.33
N ILE A 118 29.17 -5.75 7.36
CA ILE A 118 28.38 -5.09 6.32
C ILE A 118 26.96 -5.64 6.34
N GLN A 119 25.94 -4.77 6.19
CA GLN A 119 24.62 -5.23 5.82
C GLN A 119 24.57 -5.60 4.33
N TYR A 120 24.67 -6.90 3.99
CA TYR A 120 24.89 -7.32 2.60
C TYR A 120 23.67 -7.12 1.70
N ASP A 121 22.46 -7.14 2.26
CA ASP A 121 21.16 -7.08 1.55
C ASP A 121 20.50 -5.69 1.49
N LEU A 122 21.02 -4.70 2.22
CA LEU A 122 20.47 -3.34 2.23
C LEU A 122 20.99 -2.54 1.02
N GLY A 123 20.18 -2.39 -0.02
CA GLY A 123 20.63 -1.74 -1.25
C GLY A 123 19.53 -1.46 -2.27
N THR A 124 19.87 -1.54 -3.56
CA THR A 124 18.95 -1.32 -4.67
C THR A 124 19.44 -2.07 -5.90
N ASN A 125 18.59 -2.94 -6.43
CA ASN A 125 18.84 -3.63 -7.70
C ASN A 125 18.74 -2.64 -8.87
N LEU A 126 19.75 -2.63 -9.73
CA LEU A 126 19.75 -1.93 -11.01
C LEU A 126 19.08 -2.79 -12.09
N GLN A 127 18.53 -2.15 -13.13
CA GLN A 127 18.12 -2.86 -14.34
C GLN A 127 19.36 -3.47 -15.02
N GLY A 128 19.50 -4.79 -14.90
CA GLY A 128 20.70 -5.54 -15.26
C GLY A 128 21.08 -6.62 -14.25
N GLY A 129 20.58 -6.52 -13.01
CA GLY A 129 20.82 -7.51 -11.94
C GLY A 129 21.95 -7.15 -10.97
N GLU A 130 22.72 -6.09 -11.23
CA GLU A 130 23.66 -5.53 -10.25
C GLU A 130 22.91 -5.00 -9.01
N PHE A 131 23.33 -5.42 -7.83
CA PHE A 131 22.85 -4.89 -6.55
C PHE A 131 23.81 -3.80 -6.05
N VAL A 132 23.32 -2.59 -5.80
CA VAL A 132 24.10 -1.48 -5.21
C VAL A 132 23.71 -1.30 -3.76
N ARG A 133 24.62 -1.63 -2.85
CA ARG A 133 24.45 -1.49 -1.40
C ARG A 133 24.26 -0.03 -0.96
N LYS A 134 23.54 0.19 0.14
CA LYS A 134 23.25 1.50 0.74
C LYS A 134 23.48 1.47 2.25
N GLY A 135 24.22 2.46 2.75
CA GLY A 135 24.44 2.66 4.18
C GLY A 135 25.83 2.26 4.65
N PHE A 136 26.16 2.69 5.87
CA PHE A 136 27.39 2.39 6.59
C PHE A 136 27.01 2.00 8.02
N LEU A 137 27.74 1.06 8.61
CA LEU A 137 27.64 0.69 10.03
C LEU A 137 28.78 1.36 10.80
N ARG A 138 28.63 1.53 12.11
CA ARG A 138 29.65 2.14 12.96
C ARG A 138 30.92 1.29 13.04
N ASP A 139 32.04 1.96 13.26
CA ASP A 139 33.32 1.33 13.57
C ASP A 139 33.37 0.78 15.00
N LEU A 140 34.41 -0.03 15.24
CA LEU A 140 34.68 -0.71 16.51
C LEU A 140 35.52 0.17 17.47
N PRO A 141 35.31 0.08 18.80
CA PRO A 141 36.09 0.87 19.76
C PRO A 141 37.58 0.52 19.70
N SER A 142 38.44 1.55 19.76
CA SER A 142 39.90 1.39 19.64
C SER A 142 40.50 0.46 20.70
N GLU A 143 39.90 0.47 21.88
CA GLU A 143 40.19 -0.30 23.07
C GLU A 143 39.93 -1.79 22.85
N VAL A 144 38.78 -2.11 22.25
CA VAL A 144 38.36 -3.48 21.92
C VAL A 144 39.24 -4.03 20.80
N LEU A 145 39.50 -3.24 19.75
CA LEU A 145 40.43 -3.62 18.68
C LEU A 145 41.86 -3.86 19.21
N THR A 146 42.31 -3.04 20.16
CA THR A 146 43.61 -3.22 20.82
C THR A 146 43.66 -4.48 21.68
N ALA A 147 42.56 -4.80 22.38
CA ALA A 147 42.42 -6.05 23.13
C ALA A 147 42.45 -7.28 22.19
N VAL A 148 41.69 -7.25 21.08
CA VAL A 148 41.68 -8.29 20.04
C VAL A 148 43.08 -8.47 19.43
N LYS A 149 43.80 -7.39 19.12
CA LYS A 149 45.19 -7.42 18.62
C LYS A 149 46.14 -8.12 19.62
N LYS A 150 46.01 -7.82 20.92
CA LYS A 150 46.78 -8.44 22.01
C LYS A 150 46.44 -9.92 22.21
N LEU A 151 45.16 -10.30 22.07
CA LEU A 151 44.69 -11.69 22.11
C LEU A 151 45.23 -12.48 20.91
N ARG A 152 45.08 -11.98 19.68
CA ARG A 152 45.59 -12.60 18.44
C ARG A 152 47.11 -12.81 18.49
N ALA A 153 47.87 -11.84 18.99
CA ALA A 153 49.32 -11.96 19.21
C ALA A 153 49.67 -12.99 20.31
N THR A 154 48.87 -13.08 21.37
CA THR A 154 49.09 -14.07 22.44
C THR A 154 48.78 -15.49 21.96
N ALA A 155 47.68 -15.68 21.22
CA ALA A 155 47.29 -16.95 20.64
C ALA A 155 48.35 -17.49 19.66
N ARG A 156 48.89 -16.62 18.79
CA ARG A 156 50.02 -16.96 17.90
C ARG A 156 51.28 -17.45 18.63
N ARG A 157 51.49 -17.03 19.89
CA ARG A 157 52.68 -17.39 20.70
C ARG A 157 52.45 -18.58 21.64
N LYS A 158 51.22 -18.80 22.11
CA LYS A 158 50.91 -19.76 23.20
C LYS A 158 49.75 -20.72 22.93
N GLY A 159 49.10 -20.64 21.76
CA GLY A 159 47.80 -21.25 21.52
C GLY A 159 46.65 -20.45 22.14
N HIS A 160 45.41 -20.77 21.74
CA HIS A 160 44.20 -20.25 22.38
C HIS A 160 43.74 -21.16 23.52
N LYS A 161 42.87 -20.64 24.39
CA LYS A 161 42.31 -21.37 25.56
C LYS A 161 40.90 -21.91 25.33
N LEU A 162 40.34 -21.83 24.12
CA LEU A 162 38.93 -22.13 23.86
C LEU A 162 38.49 -23.48 24.43
N LYS A 163 39.27 -24.54 24.17
CA LYS A 163 38.98 -25.87 24.72
C LYS A 163 38.98 -25.89 26.25
N THR A 164 39.90 -25.19 26.92
CA THR A 164 39.95 -25.14 28.39
C THR A 164 38.68 -24.52 28.97
N TYR A 165 38.28 -23.35 28.47
CA TYR A 165 37.06 -22.67 28.95
C TYR A 165 35.78 -23.46 28.63
N TYR A 166 35.73 -24.14 27.48
CA TYR A 166 34.61 -25.02 27.09
C TYR A 166 34.55 -26.30 27.96
N ASP A 167 35.68 -26.97 28.19
CA ASP A 167 35.79 -28.14 29.06
C ASP A 167 35.44 -27.77 30.53
N GLU A 168 35.78 -26.55 30.97
CA GLU A 168 35.43 -26.01 32.29
C GLU A 168 33.91 -25.68 32.38
N MET A 169 33.37 -24.92 31.42
CA MET A 169 31.95 -24.56 31.32
C MET A 169 31.03 -25.80 31.29
N LEU A 170 31.35 -26.82 30.49
CA LEU A 170 30.57 -28.07 30.43
C LEU A 170 30.73 -28.97 31.67
N LYS A 171 31.85 -28.85 32.40
CA LYS A 171 32.04 -29.57 33.67
C LYS A 171 31.13 -28.99 34.75
N ASP A 172 31.00 -27.67 34.79
CA ASP A 172 30.22 -26.97 35.81
C ASP A 172 28.74 -26.82 35.43
N ASN A 173 28.40 -26.89 34.12
CA ASN A 173 27.03 -26.97 33.59
C ASN A 173 26.74 -28.33 32.91
N PRO A 174 26.70 -29.46 33.65
CA PRO A 174 26.65 -30.81 33.06
C PRO A 174 25.36 -31.13 32.29
N LEU A 175 24.29 -30.35 32.46
CA LEU A 175 23.04 -30.51 31.71
C LEU A 175 23.14 -30.05 30.25
N LEU A 176 24.04 -29.11 29.93
CA LEU A 176 24.23 -28.58 28.58
C LEU A 176 25.04 -29.53 27.68
N LYS A 177 25.65 -30.57 28.26
CA LYS A 177 26.57 -31.45 27.55
C LYS A 177 25.99 -32.18 26.33
N PRO A 178 24.73 -32.69 26.33
CA PRO A 178 24.19 -33.40 25.17
C PRO A 178 24.03 -32.51 23.93
N ASP A 179 23.64 -31.25 24.13
CA ASP A 179 23.20 -30.35 23.07
C ASP A 179 24.33 -29.44 22.56
N PHE A 180 25.36 -29.21 23.39
CA PHE A 180 26.51 -28.36 23.07
C PHE A 180 27.82 -29.15 22.80
N GLU A 181 27.75 -30.47 22.62
CA GLU A 181 28.91 -31.29 22.22
C GLU A 181 29.37 -31.02 20.77
N ARG A 182 30.69 -31.09 20.50
CA ARG A 182 31.24 -30.79 19.16
C ARG A 182 30.80 -31.84 18.12
N PRO A 183 30.25 -31.44 16.96
CA PRO A 183 29.92 -32.37 15.87
C PRO A 183 31.10 -33.22 15.40
N SER A 184 30.83 -34.49 15.08
CA SER A 184 31.84 -35.43 14.61
C SER A 184 32.30 -35.20 13.16
N ASP A 185 31.42 -34.68 12.29
CA ASP A 185 31.62 -34.69 10.83
C ASP A 185 31.33 -33.33 10.15
N ASP A 186 32.39 -32.68 9.65
CA ASP A 186 32.35 -31.42 8.87
C ASP A 186 32.07 -31.70 7.38
N ASN A 187 30.83 -32.12 7.08
CA ASN A 187 30.42 -32.54 5.72
C ASN A 187 30.09 -31.35 4.80
N LEU A 188 31.01 -31.02 3.89
CA LEU A 188 30.84 -29.98 2.86
C LEU A 188 30.44 -30.59 1.52
N TYR A 189 29.35 -30.09 0.91
CA TYR A 189 28.95 -30.42 -0.47
C TYR A 189 29.49 -29.38 -1.48
N ASP A 190 29.58 -29.79 -2.75
CA ASP A 190 29.83 -28.92 -3.91
C ASP A 190 28.84 -27.74 -3.95
N PRO A 191 29.28 -26.46 -4.08
CA PRO A 191 28.38 -25.30 -4.11
C PRO A 191 27.32 -25.33 -5.22
N ALA A 192 27.57 -26.03 -6.33
CA ALA A 192 26.61 -26.18 -7.42
C ALA A 192 25.63 -27.36 -7.22
N TYR A 193 25.74 -28.11 -6.11
CA TYR A 193 24.85 -29.24 -5.82
C TYR A 193 23.51 -28.80 -5.21
N VAL A 194 22.42 -29.04 -5.94
CA VAL A 194 21.06 -28.80 -5.45
C VAL A 194 20.59 -30.01 -4.61
N HIS A 195 20.39 -29.78 -3.32
CA HIS A 195 19.91 -30.80 -2.38
C HIS A 195 18.47 -31.24 -2.69
N THR A 196 18.22 -32.55 -2.70
CA THR A 196 16.97 -33.17 -3.19
C THR A 196 15.96 -33.48 -2.08
N GLY A 197 15.34 -32.45 -1.51
CA GLY A 197 14.20 -32.63 -0.61
C GLY A 197 13.71 -31.37 0.11
N ALA A 198 12.43 -31.32 0.48
CA ALA A 198 11.82 -30.24 1.26
C ALA A 198 11.95 -30.42 2.79
N LYS A 199 12.95 -31.20 3.25
CA LYS A 199 13.29 -31.41 4.66
C LYS A 199 14.80 -31.32 4.85
N ALA A 200 15.22 -30.96 6.07
CA ALA A 200 16.58 -30.51 6.36
C ALA A 200 17.65 -31.62 6.44
N ASP A 201 17.25 -32.90 6.47
CA ASP A 201 18.17 -34.03 6.58
C ASP A 201 18.81 -34.38 5.24
N CYS A 202 20.13 -34.18 5.12
CA CYS A 202 20.90 -34.55 3.93
C CYS A 202 21.09 -36.08 3.76
N SER A 203 20.25 -36.90 4.40
CA SER A 203 20.31 -38.37 4.43
C SER A 203 20.15 -39.03 3.05
N LYS A 204 19.55 -38.31 2.09
CA LYS A 204 19.30 -38.75 0.71
C LYS A 204 20.15 -38.01 -0.33
N CYS A 205 21.07 -37.16 0.10
CA CYS A 205 21.95 -36.41 -0.80
C CYS A 205 23.06 -37.30 -1.36
N ASP A 206 23.56 -36.95 -2.56
CA ASP A 206 24.63 -37.69 -3.22
C ASP A 206 25.96 -37.48 -2.51
N THR A 207 26.36 -38.44 -1.68
CA THR A 207 27.66 -38.42 -0.99
C THR A 207 28.87 -38.36 -1.94
N GLY A 208 28.70 -38.67 -3.24
CA GLY A 208 29.69 -38.43 -4.29
C GLY A 208 29.91 -36.95 -4.62
N LYS A 209 29.12 -36.04 -4.04
CA LYS A 209 29.25 -34.57 -4.14
C LYS A 209 29.88 -33.92 -2.92
N LEU A 210 30.40 -34.72 -1.98
CA LEU A 210 31.15 -34.20 -0.83
C LEU A 210 32.55 -33.74 -1.25
N ILE A 211 32.90 -32.50 -0.91
CA ILE A 211 34.25 -31.96 -1.08
C ILE A 211 35.14 -32.55 0.02
N LYS A 212 36.18 -33.29 -0.39
CA LYS A 212 37.15 -33.88 0.53
C LYS A 212 38.01 -32.79 1.21
N ARG A 213 37.80 -32.58 2.51
CA ARG A 213 38.62 -31.70 3.36
C ARG A 213 39.65 -32.51 4.17
N GLU A 214 40.76 -31.89 4.54
CA GLU A 214 41.72 -32.48 5.50
C GLU A 214 41.15 -32.49 6.92
N HIS A 215 41.51 -33.47 7.76
CA HIS A 215 41.05 -33.51 9.17
C HIS A 215 41.58 -32.33 9.99
N ARG A 216 40.82 -31.86 10.99
CA ARG A 216 41.23 -30.75 11.86
C ARG A 216 40.80 -30.97 13.32
N ASP A 217 41.79 -31.31 14.15
CA ASP A 217 41.57 -31.78 15.53
C ASP A 217 41.00 -30.71 16.48
N ALA A 218 41.18 -29.42 16.16
CA ALA A 218 40.74 -28.30 17.00
C ALA A 218 40.10 -27.16 16.17
N PRO A 219 39.18 -26.37 16.75
CA PRO A 219 38.58 -25.21 16.09
C PRO A 219 39.58 -24.06 15.95
N VAL A 220 39.39 -23.24 14.91
CA VAL A 220 40.22 -22.08 14.56
C VAL A 220 39.46 -20.78 14.79
N ILE A 221 40.17 -19.76 15.29
CA ILE A 221 39.66 -18.39 15.37
C ILE A 221 40.08 -17.65 14.10
N HIS A 222 39.11 -17.31 13.27
CA HIS A 222 39.26 -16.46 12.11
C HIS A 222 38.93 -15.02 12.48
N TYR A 223 39.52 -14.09 11.73
CA TYR A 223 39.30 -12.65 11.88
C TYR A 223 39.13 -12.08 10.49
N GLY A 224 38.01 -11.40 10.25
CA GLY A 224 37.69 -10.74 9.00
C GLY A 224 36.24 -10.26 8.99
N LEU A 225 35.71 -10.04 7.80
CA LEU A 225 34.41 -9.42 7.57
C LEU A 225 33.20 -10.35 7.82
N ILE A 226 32.17 -9.85 8.52
CA ILE A 226 30.87 -10.54 8.71
C ILE A 226 29.75 -9.85 7.91
N GLY A 227 28.97 -10.62 7.15
CA GLY A 227 27.79 -10.16 6.42
C GLY A 227 26.53 -10.32 7.26
N SER A 228 25.88 -9.21 7.58
CA SER A 228 24.57 -9.15 8.24
C SER A 228 23.46 -8.97 7.21
N GLY A 229 22.27 -9.55 7.40
CA GLY A 229 21.15 -9.34 6.48
C GLY A 229 19.77 -9.67 7.05
N ASN A 230 18.70 -9.22 6.40
CA ASN A 230 17.33 -9.55 6.81
C ASN A 230 16.81 -10.87 6.18
N GLN A 231 17.66 -11.60 5.45
CA GLN A 231 17.36 -12.87 4.78
C GLN A 231 18.43 -13.92 5.16
N ILE A 232 18.14 -15.23 5.09
CA ILE A 232 19.22 -16.24 5.14
C ILE A 232 19.85 -16.38 3.75
N LEU A 233 21.18 -16.35 3.71
CA LEU A 233 21.96 -16.69 2.52
C LEU A 233 21.97 -18.22 2.26
N ARG A 234 20.89 -18.72 1.64
CA ARG A 234 20.71 -20.16 1.32
C ARG A 234 21.48 -20.63 0.08
N ASN A 235 21.84 -19.72 -0.84
CA ASN A 235 22.49 -20.04 -2.10
C ASN A 235 24.02 -20.12 -1.91
N ALA A 236 24.59 -21.32 -2.03
CA ALA A 236 26.02 -21.57 -1.83
C ALA A 236 26.90 -20.86 -2.89
N THR A 237 26.46 -20.78 -4.15
CA THR A 237 27.16 -20.04 -5.20
C THR A 237 27.18 -18.54 -4.89
N LEU A 238 26.05 -17.97 -4.45
CA LEU A 238 25.98 -16.55 -4.08
C LEU A 238 26.80 -16.25 -2.81
N ARG A 239 26.88 -17.19 -1.86
CA ARG A 239 27.75 -17.10 -0.68
C ARG A 239 29.22 -17.03 -1.06
N ASP A 240 29.67 -17.94 -1.93
CA ASP A 240 31.07 -17.98 -2.33
C ASP A 240 31.41 -16.81 -3.27
N GLN A 241 30.47 -16.35 -4.10
CA GLN A 241 30.58 -15.09 -4.84
C GLN A 241 30.70 -13.87 -3.90
N LEU A 242 29.86 -13.73 -2.88
CA LEU A 242 29.94 -12.61 -1.92
C LEU A 242 31.24 -12.63 -1.10
N TYR A 243 31.92 -13.77 -1.00
CA TYR A 243 33.28 -13.84 -0.47
C TYR A 243 34.33 -13.34 -1.48
N GLU A 244 34.18 -13.63 -2.78
CA GLU A 244 35.07 -13.13 -3.84
C GLU A 244 34.88 -11.61 -4.12
N ASP A 245 33.62 -11.14 -4.17
CA ASP A 245 33.26 -9.75 -4.48
C ASP A 245 33.48 -8.79 -3.29
N GLU A 246 33.23 -9.23 -2.05
CA GLU A 246 33.16 -8.36 -0.86
C GLU A 246 34.09 -8.80 0.30
N GLY A 247 34.71 -9.97 0.21
CA GLY A 247 35.57 -10.52 1.28
C GLY A 247 34.82 -11.08 2.50
N ILE A 248 33.49 -11.24 2.44
CA ILE A 248 32.68 -11.70 3.58
C ILE A 248 33.00 -13.16 3.92
N ILE A 249 33.40 -13.45 5.16
CA ILE A 249 33.79 -14.80 5.61
C ILE A 249 32.75 -15.49 6.51
N CYS A 250 31.76 -14.78 7.02
CA CYS A 250 30.67 -15.32 7.84
C CYS A 250 29.37 -14.54 7.59
N PHE A 251 28.22 -15.20 7.70
CA PHE A 251 26.90 -14.60 7.55
C PHE A 251 26.02 -14.77 8.80
N GLU A 252 25.27 -13.74 9.16
CA GLU A 252 24.32 -13.66 10.28
C GLU A 252 23.21 -12.62 9.99
N MET A 253 22.28 -12.35 10.92
CA MET A 253 21.07 -11.55 10.61
C MET A 253 20.77 -10.36 11.53
N GLU A 254 21.57 -10.12 12.57
CA GLU A 254 21.23 -9.17 13.63
C GLU A 254 22.17 -7.96 13.69
N ALA A 255 23.47 -8.15 13.46
CA ALA A 255 24.51 -7.18 13.80
C ALA A 255 24.32 -5.80 13.15
N ALA A 256 23.79 -5.73 11.92
CA ALA A 256 23.55 -4.45 11.26
C ALA A 256 22.55 -3.55 11.99
N GLY A 257 21.56 -4.11 12.70
CA GLY A 257 20.63 -3.32 13.50
C GLY A 257 21.27 -2.73 14.74
N LEU A 258 22.14 -3.50 15.38
CA LEU A 258 22.94 -3.10 16.55
C LEU A 258 24.01 -2.05 16.18
N MET A 259 24.83 -2.35 15.18
CA MET A 259 25.97 -1.51 14.75
C MET A 259 25.55 -0.26 13.98
N ARG A 260 24.26 -0.05 13.72
CA ARG A 260 23.73 1.23 13.23
C ARG A 260 23.83 2.33 14.29
N ASN A 261 23.56 1.99 15.55
CA ASN A 261 23.43 2.95 16.65
C ASN A 261 24.55 2.83 17.70
N PHE A 262 25.13 1.64 17.87
CA PHE A 262 26.05 1.34 18.98
C PHE A 262 27.35 0.68 18.50
N GLU A 263 28.40 0.80 19.30
CA GLU A 263 29.71 0.21 19.01
C GLU A 263 29.76 -1.21 19.60
N CYS A 264 29.92 -2.22 18.73
CA CYS A 264 29.80 -3.62 19.09
C CYS A 264 30.82 -4.53 18.39
N LEU A 265 31.38 -5.50 19.12
CA LEU A 265 32.17 -6.59 18.54
C LEU A 265 31.29 -7.85 18.36
N VAL A 266 31.27 -8.35 17.12
CA VAL A 266 30.45 -9.46 16.70
C VAL A 266 31.31 -10.72 16.62
N ILE A 267 30.88 -11.77 17.31
CA ILE A 267 31.61 -13.03 17.44
C ILE A 267 30.64 -14.15 17.09
N ARG A 268 30.82 -14.79 15.94
CA ARG A 268 29.94 -15.89 15.50
C ARG A 268 30.66 -17.23 15.54
N GLY A 269 30.12 -18.17 16.31
CA GLY A 269 30.48 -19.59 16.27
C GLY A 269 29.77 -20.28 15.10
N ILE A 270 30.51 -21.08 14.33
CA ILE A 270 29.99 -21.61 13.07
C ILE A 270 29.22 -22.92 13.26
N CYS A 271 27.92 -22.89 13.00
CA CYS A 271 26.97 -23.97 13.29
C CYS A 271 25.97 -24.21 12.14
N VAL A 272 25.21 -25.30 12.20
CA VAL A 272 24.09 -25.61 11.28
C VAL A 272 22.82 -25.86 12.09
N ASP A 273 22.28 -24.80 12.67
CA ASP A 273 21.06 -24.90 13.48
C ASP A 273 19.79 -25.09 12.60
N GLU A 274 18.94 -26.04 13.00
CA GLU A 274 17.61 -26.24 12.41
C GLU A 274 16.56 -25.26 12.93
N ASN A 275 16.75 -24.66 14.11
CA ASN A 275 15.77 -23.78 14.73
C ASN A 275 15.80 -22.39 14.10
N VAL A 276 16.98 -21.80 13.87
CA VAL A 276 17.17 -20.62 13.00
C VAL A 276 16.54 -20.85 11.61
N ARG A 277 16.72 -22.04 11.01
CA ARG A 277 16.09 -22.37 9.72
C ARG A 277 14.56 -22.37 9.77
N LYS A 278 13.94 -22.81 10.87
CA LYS A 278 12.48 -22.79 11.06
C LYS A 278 11.97 -21.37 11.27
N LEU A 279 12.63 -20.60 12.15
CA LEU A 279 12.24 -19.22 12.47
C LEU A 279 12.32 -18.31 11.25
N VAL A 280 13.41 -18.34 10.49
CA VAL A 280 13.55 -17.44 9.32
C VAL A 280 12.61 -17.82 8.18
N ILE A 281 12.20 -19.10 8.02
CA ILE A 281 11.10 -19.43 7.10
C ILE A 281 9.83 -18.67 7.50
N GLN A 282 9.50 -18.63 8.79
CA GLN A 282 8.34 -17.88 9.31
C GLN A 282 8.50 -16.36 9.13
N THR A 283 9.69 -15.79 9.31
CA THR A 283 9.93 -14.34 9.10
C THR A 283 9.94 -13.93 7.62
N GLU A 284 10.53 -14.73 6.73
CA GLU A 284 10.53 -14.52 5.28
C GLU A 284 9.10 -14.67 4.71
N GLU A 285 8.35 -15.69 5.17
CA GLU A 285 6.92 -15.84 4.86
C GLU A 285 6.09 -14.67 5.41
N ALA A 286 6.38 -14.17 6.62
CA ALA A 286 5.69 -13.02 7.20
C ALA A 286 5.95 -11.72 6.43
N HIS A 287 7.18 -11.44 5.99
CA HIS A 287 7.49 -10.25 5.20
C HIS A 287 6.83 -10.32 3.81
N ARG A 288 6.98 -11.45 3.10
CA ARG A 288 6.32 -11.66 1.80
C ARG A 288 4.79 -11.59 1.92
N SER A 289 4.23 -12.10 3.02
CA SER A 289 2.79 -11.98 3.33
C SER A 289 2.37 -10.55 3.65
N LYS A 290 3.24 -9.72 4.25
CA LYS A 290 2.96 -8.30 4.50
C LYS A 290 2.95 -7.51 3.20
N GLU A 291 3.97 -7.64 2.36
CA GLU A 291 4.04 -6.93 1.07
C GLU A 291 2.93 -7.40 0.12
N LEU A 292 2.61 -8.70 0.08
CA LEU A 292 1.48 -9.21 -0.68
C LEU A 292 0.15 -8.67 -0.14
N ARG A 293 -0.02 -8.53 1.18
CA ARG A 293 -1.21 -7.93 1.81
C ARG A 293 -1.36 -6.44 1.49
N GLU A 294 -0.27 -5.67 1.52
CA GLU A 294 -0.25 -4.26 1.06
C GLU A 294 -0.61 -4.17 -0.45
N THR A 295 -0.06 -5.06 -1.26
CA THR A 295 -0.35 -5.17 -2.71
C THR A 295 -1.82 -5.51 -2.99
N MET A 296 -2.41 -6.43 -2.22
CA MET A 296 -3.83 -6.79 -2.36
C MET A 296 -4.76 -5.68 -1.89
N LYS A 297 -4.40 -4.93 -0.82
CA LYS A 297 -5.13 -3.72 -0.42
C LYS A 297 -5.14 -2.67 -1.54
N TRP A 298 -4.00 -2.44 -2.21
CA TRP A 298 -3.90 -1.53 -3.35
C TRP A 298 -4.68 -2.00 -4.59
N LEU A 299 -4.64 -3.30 -4.91
CA LEU A 299 -5.36 -3.87 -6.05
C LEU A 299 -6.88 -3.88 -5.85
N ALA A 300 -7.35 -3.88 -4.59
CA ALA A 300 -8.75 -3.91 -4.17
C ALA A 300 -9.64 -4.94 -4.93
N PRO A 301 -9.22 -6.21 -5.05
CA PRO A 301 -9.96 -7.22 -5.80
C PRO A 301 -11.28 -7.59 -5.10
N SER A 302 -12.31 -7.93 -5.88
CA SER A 302 -13.52 -8.56 -5.37
C SER A 302 -13.29 -10.06 -5.15
N ASP A 303 -13.76 -10.58 -4.01
CA ASP A 303 -13.63 -11.99 -3.63
C ASP A 303 -14.74 -12.85 -4.26
N PRO A 304 -14.44 -13.85 -5.10
CA PRO A 304 -15.42 -14.79 -5.63
C PRO A 304 -15.83 -15.86 -4.61
N GLU A 305 -15.10 -16.04 -3.50
CA GLU A 305 -15.37 -17.11 -2.54
C GLU A 305 -16.70 -16.89 -1.80
N THR A 306 -17.13 -15.64 -1.57
CA THR A 306 -18.46 -15.37 -0.96
C THR A 306 -19.61 -15.90 -1.82
N ASN A 307 -19.53 -15.74 -3.15
CA ASN A 307 -20.50 -16.29 -4.09
C ASN A 307 -20.42 -17.82 -4.16
N TYR A 308 -19.21 -18.39 -4.12
CA TYR A 308 -19.03 -19.85 -4.06
C TYR A 308 -19.63 -20.46 -2.79
N ARG A 309 -19.37 -19.89 -1.60
CA ARG A 309 -19.96 -20.33 -0.32
C ARG A 309 -21.49 -20.22 -0.35
N SER A 310 -22.02 -19.07 -0.75
CA SER A 310 -23.47 -18.86 -0.93
C SER A 310 -24.11 -19.91 -1.86
N ALA A 311 -23.43 -20.27 -2.95
CA ALA A 311 -23.91 -21.29 -3.88
C ALA A 311 -23.75 -22.72 -3.35
N LEU A 312 -22.77 -22.96 -2.49
CA LEU A 312 -22.49 -24.24 -1.82
C LEU A 312 -23.48 -24.54 -0.69
N GLU A 313 -23.85 -23.54 0.11
CA GLU A 313 -24.88 -23.64 1.16
C GLU A 313 -26.28 -23.93 0.60
N LEU A 314 -26.60 -23.35 -0.56
CA LEU A 314 -27.83 -23.61 -1.31
C LEU A 314 -27.81 -24.96 -2.07
N ARG A 315 -26.70 -25.70 -2.05
CA ARG A 315 -26.53 -26.93 -2.82
C ARG A 315 -26.93 -28.17 -2.03
N GLU A 316 -27.95 -28.86 -2.52
CA GLU A 316 -28.24 -30.23 -2.09
C GLU A 316 -27.10 -31.19 -2.53
N PRO A 317 -26.53 -32.01 -1.62
CA PRO A 317 -25.43 -32.93 -1.95
C PRO A 317 -25.73 -33.86 -3.13
N GLY A 318 -24.74 -34.01 -4.02
CA GLY A 318 -24.86 -34.85 -5.21
C GLY A 318 -25.72 -34.27 -6.34
N THR A 319 -26.06 -32.98 -6.31
CA THR A 319 -26.62 -32.26 -7.46
C THR A 319 -25.53 -31.74 -8.41
N GLY A 320 -25.84 -31.64 -9.70
CA GLY A 320 -24.88 -31.27 -10.75
C GLY A 320 -23.96 -32.40 -11.24
N SER A 321 -23.94 -33.57 -10.59
CA SER A 321 -23.05 -34.70 -10.95
C SER A 321 -23.18 -35.14 -12.41
N TRP A 322 -24.41 -35.11 -12.96
CA TRP A 322 -24.69 -35.43 -14.36
C TRP A 322 -23.93 -34.56 -15.38
N LEU A 323 -23.51 -33.35 -14.97
CA LEU A 323 -22.70 -32.47 -15.81
C LEU A 323 -21.21 -32.82 -15.69
N VAL A 324 -20.72 -33.09 -14.49
CA VAL A 324 -19.32 -33.50 -14.24
C VAL A 324 -19.03 -34.86 -14.90
N GLU A 325 -20.01 -35.75 -14.94
CA GLU A 325 -20.00 -37.03 -15.65
C GLU A 325 -20.19 -36.89 -17.18
N SER A 326 -20.52 -35.70 -17.69
CA SER A 326 -20.85 -35.51 -19.11
C SER A 326 -19.61 -35.52 -20.00
N ALA A 327 -19.73 -36.09 -21.20
CA ALA A 327 -18.63 -36.17 -22.17
C ALA A 327 -18.04 -34.80 -22.52
N ALA A 328 -18.88 -33.76 -22.64
CA ALA A 328 -18.43 -32.40 -22.95
C ALA A 328 -17.62 -31.77 -21.80
N TYR A 329 -18.04 -31.97 -20.54
CA TYR A 329 -17.27 -31.50 -19.39
C TYR A 329 -15.94 -32.25 -19.25
N VAL A 330 -15.95 -33.59 -19.37
CA VAL A 330 -14.75 -34.42 -19.29
C VAL A 330 -13.75 -34.07 -20.39
N GLN A 331 -14.21 -33.84 -21.63
CA GLN A 331 -13.35 -33.44 -22.75
C GLN A 331 -12.82 -32.00 -22.61
N TRP A 332 -13.57 -31.08 -21.99
CA TRP A 332 -13.08 -29.74 -21.62
C TRP A 332 -12.02 -29.81 -20.51
N LYS A 333 -12.28 -30.58 -19.46
CA LYS A 333 -11.34 -30.81 -18.34
C LYS A 333 -10.04 -31.50 -18.79
N ALA A 334 -10.13 -32.39 -19.78
CA ALA A 334 -8.99 -33.01 -20.47
C ALA A 334 -8.38 -32.12 -21.58
N GLY A 335 -8.85 -30.88 -21.76
CA GLY A 335 -8.28 -29.89 -22.69
C GLY A 335 -8.59 -30.10 -24.19
N SER A 336 -9.35 -31.14 -24.54
CA SER A 336 -9.75 -31.51 -25.91
C SER A 336 -10.81 -30.57 -26.50
N ILE A 337 -11.69 -30.03 -25.66
CA ILE A 337 -12.58 -28.91 -26.00
C ILE A 337 -11.90 -27.61 -25.53
N LYS A 338 -11.90 -26.56 -26.38
CA LYS A 338 -11.24 -25.29 -26.07
C LYS A 338 -12.04 -24.43 -25.07
N HIS A 339 -13.34 -24.26 -25.28
CA HIS A 339 -14.20 -23.51 -24.37
C HIS A 339 -15.57 -24.20 -24.24
N LEU A 340 -16.24 -24.05 -23.09
CA LEU A 340 -17.52 -24.67 -22.79
C LEU A 340 -18.52 -23.60 -22.29
N TRP A 341 -19.72 -23.58 -22.85
CA TRP A 341 -20.74 -22.58 -22.51
C TRP A 341 -22.02 -23.24 -21.99
N LEU A 342 -22.33 -23.06 -20.71
CA LEU A 342 -23.50 -23.62 -20.04
C LEU A 342 -24.65 -22.60 -20.06
N HIS A 343 -25.70 -22.84 -20.83
CA HIS A 343 -26.83 -21.90 -20.93
C HIS A 343 -28.13 -22.44 -20.35
N GLY A 344 -28.86 -21.59 -19.62
CA GLY A 344 -30.11 -21.96 -18.95
C GLY A 344 -30.94 -20.76 -18.48
N LYS A 345 -32.23 -20.99 -18.22
CA LYS A 345 -33.19 -19.95 -17.81
C LYS A 345 -32.95 -19.42 -16.40
N ALA A 346 -33.60 -18.30 -16.05
CA ALA A 346 -33.55 -17.74 -14.70
C ALA A 346 -33.98 -18.76 -13.63
N GLY A 347 -33.29 -18.76 -12.48
CA GLY A 347 -33.64 -19.61 -11.33
C GLY A 347 -33.44 -21.12 -11.51
N CYS A 348 -32.76 -21.58 -12.57
CA CYS A 348 -32.54 -23.01 -12.84
C CYS A 348 -31.35 -23.64 -12.09
N GLY A 349 -30.58 -22.86 -11.32
CA GLY A 349 -29.49 -23.36 -10.48
C GLY A 349 -28.06 -23.22 -11.05
N LYS A 350 -27.83 -22.33 -12.04
CA LYS A 350 -26.51 -22.15 -12.71
C LYS A 350 -25.34 -22.06 -11.71
N SER A 351 -25.37 -21.12 -10.77
CA SER A 351 -24.32 -20.88 -9.78
C SER A 351 -24.07 -22.06 -8.83
N VAL A 352 -25.14 -22.79 -8.48
CA VAL A 352 -25.10 -24.01 -7.64
C VAL A 352 -24.41 -25.16 -8.39
N ILE A 353 -24.65 -25.27 -9.70
CA ILE A 353 -23.91 -26.20 -10.58
C ILE A 353 -22.44 -25.76 -10.71
N VAL A 354 -22.15 -24.46 -10.75
CA VAL A 354 -20.76 -23.96 -10.72
C VAL A 354 -20.06 -24.29 -9.41
N ALA A 355 -20.73 -24.28 -8.24
CA ALA A 355 -20.12 -24.76 -7.00
C ALA A 355 -19.66 -26.23 -7.10
N THR A 356 -20.44 -27.12 -7.72
CA THR A 356 -20.03 -28.51 -8.01
C THR A 356 -18.88 -28.60 -9.00
N ILE A 357 -18.85 -27.75 -10.04
CA ILE A 357 -17.71 -27.63 -10.98
C ILE A 357 -16.44 -27.17 -10.25
N VAL A 358 -16.56 -26.18 -9.38
CA VAL A 358 -15.44 -25.60 -8.62
C VAL A 358 -14.85 -26.63 -7.65
N GLU A 359 -15.67 -27.48 -7.02
CA GLU A 359 -15.16 -28.60 -6.22
C GLU A 359 -14.39 -29.63 -7.05
N ASP A 360 -14.93 -30.07 -8.20
CA ASP A 360 -14.26 -31.02 -9.08
C ASP A 360 -12.93 -30.46 -9.62
N ILE A 361 -12.90 -29.18 -10.02
CA ILE A 361 -11.67 -28.52 -10.48
C ILE A 361 -10.69 -28.26 -9.33
N ARG A 362 -11.14 -27.85 -8.13
CA ARG A 362 -10.26 -27.75 -6.94
C ARG A 362 -9.63 -29.10 -6.60
N SER A 363 -10.39 -30.20 -6.74
CA SER A 363 -9.87 -31.56 -6.57
C SER A 363 -8.87 -31.96 -7.67
N TYR A 364 -9.20 -31.67 -8.94
CA TYR A 364 -8.37 -31.98 -10.12
C TYR A 364 -7.05 -31.19 -10.20
N CYS A 365 -7.01 -30.00 -9.61
CA CYS A 365 -5.81 -29.17 -9.50
C CYS A 365 -5.02 -29.38 -8.19
N LYS A 366 -5.58 -30.09 -7.20
CA LYS A 366 -5.01 -30.18 -5.83
C LYS A 366 -3.57 -30.68 -5.80
N ASP A 367 -3.32 -31.76 -6.53
CA ASP A 367 -2.02 -32.45 -6.57
C ASP A 367 -1.25 -32.15 -7.88
N ARG A 368 -1.62 -31.07 -8.60
CA ARG A 368 -1.12 -30.74 -9.94
C ARG A 368 -0.58 -29.31 -10.02
N THR A 369 0.75 -29.19 -10.14
CA THR A 369 1.44 -27.91 -10.33
C THR A 369 1.45 -27.43 -11.78
N ASP A 370 1.21 -28.34 -12.73
CA ASP A 370 1.14 -28.10 -14.18
C ASP A 370 -0.11 -27.31 -14.61
N VAL A 371 -1.14 -27.21 -13.76
CA VAL A 371 -2.44 -26.61 -14.14
C VAL A 371 -2.90 -25.53 -13.18
N GLY A 372 -3.21 -24.38 -13.77
CA GLY A 372 -3.78 -23.23 -13.08
C GLY A 372 -5.31 -23.28 -13.15
N CYS A 373 -5.96 -22.73 -12.12
CA CYS A 373 -7.38 -22.47 -12.16
C CYS A 373 -7.72 -21.16 -11.44
N ALA A 374 -8.70 -20.43 -11.95
CA ALA A 374 -9.26 -19.24 -11.32
C ALA A 374 -10.77 -19.16 -11.63
N MET A 375 -11.52 -18.44 -10.81
CA MET A 375 -12.96 -18.31 -10.94
C MET A 375 -13.46 -16.89 -10.70
N PHE A 376 -14.56 -16.53 -11.35
CA PHE A 376 -15.27 -15.29 -11.08
C PHE A 376 -16.77 -15.52 -11.16
N TYR A 377 -17.51 -14.90 -10.24
CA TYR A 377 -18.96 -14.88 -10.24
C TYR A 377 -19.41 -13.46 -10.54
N PHE A 378 -20.02 -13.25 -11.71
CA PHE A 378 -20.72 -11.98 -11.95
C PHE A 378 -21.99 -11.95 -11.12
N THR A 379 -22.35 -10.79 -10.55
CA THR A 379 -23.64 -10.66 -9.87
C THR A 379 -24.21 -9.25 -9.82
N PHE A 380 -25.53 -9.16 -10.02
CA PHE A 380 -26.30 -7.93 -9.83
C PHE A 380 -26.18 -7.33 -8.41
N SER A 381 -25.90 -8.16 -7.39
CA SER A 381 -25.88 -7.74 -5.97
C SER A 381 -24.62 -6.97 -5.54
N ASP A 382 -23.55 -7.01 -6.33
CA ASP A 382 -22.26 -6.41 -6.00
C ASP A 382 -21.69 -5.71 -7.24
N ILE A 383 -21.58 -4.38 -7.19
CA ILE A 383 -21.08 -3.55 -8.30
C ILE A 383 -19.62 -3.91 -8.62
N LYS A 384 -18.82 -4.35 -7.62
CA LYS A 384 -17.45 -4.86 -7.80
C LYS A 384 -17.43 -6.24 -8.47
N LYS A 385 -18.56 -6.78 -8.92
CA LYS A 385 -18.70 -8.06 -9.62
C LYS A 385 -19.49 -7.92 -10.93
N GLN A 386 -19.44 -6.75 -11.55
CA GLN A 386 -20.18 -6.44 -12.78
C GLN A 386 -19.29 -6.03 -13.97
N SER A 387 -18.16 -5.37 -13.71
CA SER A 387 -17.26 -4.88 -14.76
C SER A 387 -16.16 -5.88 -15.17
N TYR A 388 -15.58 -5.67 -16.35
CA TYR A 388 -14.37 -6.38 -16.78
C TYR A 388 -13.13 -6.01 -15.95
N GLN A 389 -13.06 -4.78 -15.42
CA GLN A 389 -11.94 -4.35 -14.58
C GLN A 389 -11.89 -5.17 -13.28
N ASP A 390 -13.04 -5.43 -12.66
CA ASP A 390 -13.08 -6.15 -11.38
C ASP A 390 -12.83 -7.64 -11.54
N CYS A 391 -13.36 -8.23 -12.63
CA CYS A 391 -12.99 -9.56 -13.07
C CYS A 391 -11.46 -9.67 -13.26
N LEU A 392 -10.85 -8.72 -13.97
CA LEU A 392 -9.41 -8.68 -14.19
C LEU A 392 -8.61 -8.52 -12.88
N ARG A 393 -9.01 -7.61 -11.97
CA ARG A 393 -8.40 -7.46 -10.63
C ARG A 393 -8.48 -8.75 -9.82
N SER A 394 -9.66 -9.39 -9.77
CA SER A 394 -9.90 -10.61 -8.99
C SER A 394 -9.12 -11.81 -9.54
N LEU A 395 -9.06 -11.99 -10.86
CA LEU A 395 -8.28 -13.06 -11.49
C LEU A 395 -6.78 -12.88 -11.28
N VAL A 396 -6.26 -11.65 -11.40
CA VAL A 396 -4.85 -11.35 -11.08
C VAL A 396 -4.55 -11.63 -9.60
N ALA A 397 -5.44 -11.23 -8.68
CA ALA A 397 -5.28 -11.47 -7.25
C ALA A 397 -5.22 -12.97 -6.89
N GLN A 398 -6.11 -13.79 -7.46
CA GLN A 398 -6.12 -15.23 -7.24
C GLN A 398 -4.78 -15.89 -7.62
N ILE A 399 -4.20 -15.50 -8.76
CA ILE A 399 -2.98 -16.12 -9.29
C ILE A 399 -1.70 -15.50 -8.69
N ALA A 400 -1.72 -14.24 -8.24
CA ALA A 400 -0.57 -13.55 -7.65
C ALA A 400 -0.10 -14.09 -6.29
N SER A 401 -0.81 -15.08 -5.73
CA SER A 401 -0.29 -15.94 -4.65
C SER A 401 0.87 -16.85 -5.09
N ARG A 402 1.15 -16.95 -6.40
CA ARG A 402 2.14 -17.85 -7.00
C ARG A 402 3.17 -17.09 -7.82
N ASP A 403 4.36 -17.68 -7.93
CA ASP A 403 5.49 -17.16 -8.72
C ASP A 403 5.39 -17.67 -10.17
N PRO A 404 5.75 -16.87 -11.22
CA PRO A 404 6.35 -15.53 -11.20
C PRO A 404 5.35 -14.36 -11.05
N THR A 405 4.04 -14.63 -11.04
CA THR A 405 2.98 -13.60 -11.05
C THR A 405 3.08 -12.65 -9.86
N SER A 406 3.43 -13.16 -8.68
CA SER A 406 3.64 -12.36 -7.48
C SER A 406 4.67 -11.24 -7.69
N THR A 407 5.77 -11.53 -8.40
CA THR A 407 6.86 -10.59 -8.66
C THR A 407 6.46 -9.51 -9.66
N MET A 408 5.70 -9.86 -10.70
CA MET A 408 5.19 -8.88 -11.67
C MET A 408 4.19 -7.90 -11.02
N LEU A 409 3.30 -8.40 -10.15
CA LEU A 409 2.35 -7.56 -9.43
C LEU A 409 3.04 -6.66 -8.39
N LEU A 410 4.05 -7.19 -7.66
CA LEU A 410 4.89 -6.40 -6.75
C LEU A 410 5.65 -5.29 -7.50
N GLN A 411 6.17 -5.55 -8.70
CA GLN A 411 6.79 -4.52 -9.54
C GLN A 411 5.80 -3.43 -9.96
N ALA A 412 4.56 -3.80 -10.33
CA ALA A 412 3.50 -2.83 -10.64
C ALA A 412 3.12 -1.96 -9.41
N TYR A 413 3.07 -2.56 -8.22
CA TYR A 413 2.82 -1.85 -6.95
C TYR A 413 3.98 -0.94 -6.54
N GLN A 414 5.22 -1.38 -6.70
CA GLN A 414 6.41 -0.54 -6.47
C GLN A 414 6.47 0.63 -7.47
N ALA A 415 6.06 0.39 -8.73
CA ALA A 415 5.93 1.45 -9.73
C ALA A 415 4.84 2.47 -9.36
N SER A 416 3.67 2.04 -8.87
CA SER A 416 2.62 2.97 -8.43
C SER A 416 3.05 3.78 -7.21
N ARG A 417 3.70 3.17 -6.21
CA ARG A 417 4.32 3.86 -5.05
C ARG A 417 5.43 4.85 -5.43
N SER A 418 6.08 4.68 -6.58
CA SER A 418 7.05 5.66 -7.10
C SER A 418 6.40 6.94 -7.63
N SER A 419 5.08 6.94 -7.81
CA SER A 419 4.27 8.12 -8.05
C SER A 419 3.59 8.57 -6.76
N MET A 420 3.49 9.89 -6.53
CA MET A 420 2.95 10.49 -5.31
C MET A 420 1.43 10.28 -5.08
N LEU A 421 0.80 9.38 -5.85
CA LEU A 421 -0.65 9.17 -5.90
C LEU A 421 -0.91 7.67 -6.11
N GLU A 422 -1.61 7.02 -5.18
CA GLU A 422 -1.95 5.59 -5.27
C GLU A 422 -3.05 5.34 -6.31
N PHE A 423 -2.71 5.48 -7.58
CA PHE A 423 -3.57 5.05 -8.67
C PHE A 423 -3.62 3.52 -8.74
N LEU A 424 -4.82 2.97 -9.00
CA LEU A 424 -4.99 1.59 -9.44
C LEU A 424 -4.17 1.35 -10.73
N PRO A 425 -3.66 0.11 -10.94
CA PRO A 425 -2.90 -0.20 -12.14
C PRO A 425 -3.77 -0.08 -13.39
N ARG A 426 -3.14 0.22 -14.53
CA ARG A 426 -3.84 0.22 -15.82
C ARG A 426 -4.29 -1.19 -16.19
N GLU A 427 -5.44 -1.26 -16.87
CA GLU A 427 -5.99 -2.49 -17.45
C GLU A 427 -4.97 -3.17 -18.36
N GLU A 428 -4.27 -2.39 -19.19
CA GLU A 428 -3.16 -2.82 -20.06
C GLU A 428 -2.14 -3.68 -19.28
N SER A 429 -1.68 -3.17 -18.13
CA SER A 429 -0.67 -3.83 -17.28
C SER A 429 -1.23 -5.04 -16.53
N LEU A 430 -2.51 -5.00 -16.11
CA LEU A 430 -3.16 -6.16 -15.50
C LEU A 430 -3.40 -7.29 -16.52
N GLU A 431 -3.73 -6.95 -17.78
CA GLU A 431 -3.80 -7.92 -18.88
C GLU A 431 -2.46 -8.59 -19.14
N GLU A 432 -1.36 -7.82 -19.17
CA GLU A 432 0.00 -8.36 -19.35
C GLU A 432 0.39 -9.31 -18.22
N ILE A 433 0.10 -8.95 -16.96
CA ILE A 433 0.31 -9.81 -15.79
C ILE A 433 -0.54 -11.09 -15.90
N LEU A 434 -1.83 -10.98 -16.22
CA LEU A 434 -2.74 -12.12 -16.33
C LEU A 434 -2.36 -13.07 -17.46
N VAL A 435 -2.01 -12.56 -18.65
CA VAL A 435 -1.58 -13.37 -19.79
C VAL A 435 -0.29 -14.11 -19.45
N SER A 436 0.69 -13.42 -18.85
CA SER A 436 1.95 -14.03 -18.41
C SER A 436 1.71 -15.13 -17.36
N ALA A 437 0.79 -14.88 -16.42
CA ALA A 437 0.40 -15.84 -15.38
C ALA A 437 -0.29 -17.09 -15.95
N ILE A 438 -1.14 -16.94 -16.97
CA ILE A 438 -1.83 -18.06 -17.64
C ILE A 438 -0.84 -18.88 -18.47
N GLN A 439 0.12 -18.24 -19.15
CA GLN A 439 1.10 -18.93 -20.02
C GLN A 439 2.11 -19.81 -19.26
N PHE A 440 2.32 -19.55 -17.96
CA PHE A 440 3.20 -20.34 -17.09
C PHE A 440 2.76 -21.80 -16.90
N TYR A 441 1.45 -22.04 -16.85
CA TYR A 441 0.87 -23.39 -16.73
C TYR A 441 0.82 -24.10 -18.08
N ASP A 442 0.67 -25.43 -18.10
CA ASP A 442 0.44 -26.20 -19.34
C ASP A 442 -1.05 -26.32 -19.72
N GLN A 443 -1.95 -26.13 -18.76
CA GLN A 443 -3.38 -25.91 -18.97
C GLN A 443 -3.85 -24.86 -17.96
N PHE A 444 -4.76 -23.97 -18.34
CA PHE A 444 -5.40 -23.05 -17.40
C PHE A 444 -6.92 -23.14 -17.49
N LEU A 445 -7.59 -23.38 -16.36
CA LEU A 445 -9.04 -23.54 -16.26
C LEU A 445 -9.68 -22.30 -15.65
N LEU A 446 -10.29 -21.46 -16.48
CA LEU A 446 -11.03 -20.27 -16.06
C LEU A 446 -12.53 -20.56 -15.99
N ILE A 447 -13.16 -20.29 -14.84
CA ILE A 447 -14.59 -20.50 -14.59
C ILE A 447 -15.27 -19.15 -14.41
N LEU A 448 -16.30 -18.85 -15.22
CA LEU A 448 -17.05 -17.59 -15.16
C LEU A 448 -18.55 -17.89 -15.00
N ASP A 449 -19.12 -17.59 -13.84
CA ASP A 449 -20.57 -17.75 -13.63
C ASP A 449 -21.35 -16.47 -14.01
N ALA A 450 -22.55 -16.67 -14.54
CA ALA A 450 -23.57 -15.64 -14.77
C ALA A 450 -23.12 -14.43 -15.61
N LEU A 451 -22.51 -14.65 -16.79
CA LEU A 451 -22.15 -13.55 -17.71
C LEU A 451 -23.33 -12.66 -18.12
N ASP A 452 -24.58 -13.12 -17.98
CA ASP A 452 -25.79 -12.31 -18.16
C ASP A 452 -26.03 -11.25 -17.07
N GLU A 453 -25.33 -11.33 -15.93
CA GLU A 453 -25.36 -10.34 -14.85
C GLU A 453 -24.26 -9.27 -14.98
N SER A 454 -23.45 -9.30 -16.05
CA SER A 454 -22.65 -8.13 -16.46
C SER A 454 -23.55 -7.13 -17.22
N PRO A 455 -23.58 -5.83 -16.83
CA PRO A 455 -24.50 -4.85 -17.39
C PRO A 455 -24.37 -4.62 -18.90
N ASP A 456 -25.49 -4.32 -19.55
CA ASP A 456 -25.52 -3.83 -20.94
C ASP A 456 -25.55 -2.30 -21.02
N THR A 457 -25.05 -1.63 -19.99
CA THR A 457 -24.99 -0.16 -19.92
C THR A 457 -23.88 0.36 -20.82
N LEU A 458 -24.16 1.43 -21.59
CA LEU A 458 -23.21 2.04 -22.52
C LEU A 458 -22.10 2.78 -21.77
N GLU A 459 -20.85 2.39 -22.02
CA GLU A 459 -19.65 3.06 -21.49
C GLU A 459 -18.83 3.64 -22.66
N GLY A 460 -19.32 4.76 -23.21
CA GLY A 460 -18.83 5.31 -24.47
C GLY A 460 -19.39 4.52 -25.65
N ASN A 461 -18.53 4.00 -26.53
CA ASN A 461 -18.94 3.35 -27.78
C ASN A 461 -19.41 1.88 -27.63
N HIS A 462 -19.20 1.25 -26.47
CA HIS A 462 -19.50 -0.17 -26.21
C HIS A 462 -20.10 -0.32 -24.81
N THR A 463 -20.93 -1.35 -24.60
CA THR A 463 -21.49 -1.65 -23.27
C THR A 463 -20.51 -2.39 -22.37
N THR A 464 -20.71 -2.36 -21.05
CA THR A 464 -19.85 -3.06 -20.07
C THR A 464 -19.65 -4.54 -20.43
N ARG A 465 -20.75 -5.26 -20.73
CA ARG A 465 -20.72 -6.66 -21.18
C ARG A 465 -20.07 -6.84 -22.55
N GLN A 466 -20.24 -5.92 -23.50
CA GLN A 466 -19.53 -5.98 -24.80
C GLN A 466 -18.01 -5.81 -24.64
N LYS A 467 -17.55 -4.96 -23.72
CA LYS A 467 -16.11 -4.85 -23.40
C LYS A 467 -15.57 -6.16 -22.84
N LEU A 468 -16.29 -6.75 -21.87
CA LEU A 468 -15.96 -8.05 -21.28
C LEU A 468 -15.87 -9.17 -22.33
N LEU A 469 -16.87 -9.31 -23.21
CA LEU A 469 -16.91 -10.38 -24.21
C LEU A 469 -15.77 -10.26 -25.25
N LYS A 470 -15.47 -9.04 -25.71
CA LYS A 470 -14.31 -8.77 -26.60
C LYS A 470 -12.98 -9.02 -25.90
N TRP A 471 -12.87 -8.68 -24.62
CA TRP A 471 -11.68 -8.98 -23.81
C TRP A 471 -11.46 -10.50 -23.66
N LEU A 472 -12.51 -11.31 -23.47
CA LEU A 472 -12.39 -12.77 -23.43
C LEU A 472 -11.86 -13.36 -24.75
N GLN A 473 -12.20 -12.77 -25.90
CA GLN A 473 -11.61 -13.13 -27.20
C GLN A 473 -10.12 -12.76 -27.29
N SER A 474 -9.77 -11.52 -26.93
CA SER A 474 -8.38 -11.06 -26.81
C SER A 474 -7.56 -11.99 -25.92
N LEU A 475 -8.08 -12.39 -24.76
CA LEU A 475 -7.44 -13.30 -23.82
C LEU A 475 -7.28 -14.72 -24.39
N SER A 476 -8.32 -15.26 -25.05
CA SER A 476 -8.28 -16.58 -25.72
C SER A 476 -7.29 -16.64 -26.89
N LEU A 477 -7.02 -15.51 -27.54
CA LEU A 477 -6.00 -15.38 -28.59
C LEU A 477 -4.58 -15.22 -28.00
N LYS A 478 -4.42 -14.39 -26.96
CA LYS A 478 -3.14 -14.17 -26.26
C LYS A 478 -2.66 -15.40 -25.47
N ALA A 479 -3.57 -16.27 -25.04
CA ALA A 479 -3.26 -17.43 -24.17
C ALA A 479 -3.85 -18.75 -24.71
N PRO A 480 -3.21 -19.44 -25.66
CA PRO A 480 -3.76 -20.65 -26.31
C PRO A 480 -3.93 -21.87 -25.38
N LYS A 481 -3.24 -21.88 -24.23
CA LYS A 481 -3.39 -22.88 -23.16
C LYS A 481 -4.62 -22.66 -22.26
N LEU A 482 -5.29 -21.52 -22.39
CA LEU A 482 -6.50 -21.19 -21.65
C LEU A 482 -7.67 -22.10 -22.09
N ARG A 483 -8.49 -22.49 -21.13
CA ARG A 483 -9.78 -23.15 -21.29
C ARG A 483 -10.79 -22.40 -20.43
N ILE A 484 -11.88 -21.94 -21.04
CA ILE A 484 -12.92 -21.18 -20.33
C ILE A 484 -14.16 -22.06 -20.21
N LEU A 485 -14.75 -22.13 -19.02
CA LEU A 485 -16.12 -22.56 -18.79
C LEU A 485 -16.92 -21.34 -18.36
N ALA A 486 -17.96 -21.00 -19.11
CA ALA A 486 -18.83 -19.86 -18.84
C ALA A 486 -20.27 -20.30 -18.62
N THR A 487 -21.02 -19.67 -17.72
CA THR A 487 -22.48 -19.83 -17.62
C THR A 487 -23.22 -18.54 -17.97
N SER A 488 -24.40 -18.67 -18.57
CA SER A 488 -25.30 -17.53 -18.75
C SER A 488 -26.76 -17.91 -19.00
N ARG A 489 -27.63 -16.90 -19.14
CA ARG A 489 -28.86 -16.98 -19.95
C ARG A 489 -28.50 -17.12 -21.43
N HIS A 490 -29.40 -17.68 -22.23
CA HIS A 490 -29.27 -17.73 -23.69
C HIS A 490 -29.64 -16.37 -24.32
N LEU A 491 -28.79 -15.36 -24.08
CA LEU A 491 -28.88 -14.03 -24.71
C LEU A 491 -28.15 -14.04 -26.07
N LYS A 492 -28.59 -13.17 -27.00
CA LYS A 492 -28.13 -13.19 -28.40
C LYS A 492 -26.69 -12.71 -28.57
N ASP A 493 -26.32 -11.65 -27.87
CA ASP A 493 -24.95 -11.12 -27.80
C ASP A 493 -23.97 -12.15 -27.21
N ILE A 494 -24.32 -12.76 -26.07
CA ILE A 494 -23.49 -13.81 -25.47
C ILE A 494 -23.40 -15.04 -26.39
N GLN A 495 -24.49 -15.44 -27.04
CA GLN A 495 -24.50 -16.54 -28.01
C GLN A 495 -23.55 -16.29 -29.19
N ASP A 496 -23.57 -15.08 -29.76
CA ASP A 496 -22.74 -14.75 -30.92
C ASP A 496 -21.25 -14.68 -30.55
N GLU A 497 -20.91 -14.02 -29.44
CA GLU A 497 -19.50 -13.90 -29.00
C GLU A 497 -18.95 -15.24 -28.46
N MET A 498 -19.79 -16.12 -27.91
CA MET A 498 -19.42 -17.51 -27.57
C MET A 498 -19.22 -18.38 -28.82
N GLY A 499 -19.95 -18.10 -29.91
CA GLY A 499 -19.71 -18.69 -31.22
C GLY A 499 -18.34 -18.31 -31.79
N VAL A 500 -17.96 -17.03 -31.68
CA VAL A 500 -16.62 -16.53 -32.06
C VAL A 500 -15.50 -17.15 -31.20
N LEU A 501 -15.78 -17.45 -29.93
CA LEU A 501 -14.85 -18.17 -29.04
C LEU A 501 -14.72 -19.67 -29.33
N GLU A 502 -15.46 -20.23 -30.30
CA GLU A 502 -15.56 -21.69 -30.54
C GLU A 502 -16.03 -22.47 -29.30
N ALA A 503 -16.84 -21.85 -28.44
CA ALA A 503 -17.30 -22.47 -27.19
C ALA A 503 -18.41 -23.50 -27.46
N GLN A 504 -18.22 -24.74 -27.00
CA GLN A 504 -19.21 -25.79 -27.16
C GLN A 504 -20.42 -25.52 -26.25
N PRO A 505 -21.65 -25.36 -26.79
CA PRO A 505 -22.83 -25.08 -25.99
C PRO A 505 -23.34 -26.33 -25.29
N VAL A 506 -23.75 -26.18 -24.03
CA VAL A 506 -24.46 -27.18 -23.24
C VAL A 506 -25.74 -26.54 -22.69
N SER A 507 -26.87 -26.94 -23.25
CA SER A 507 -28.18 -26.55 -22.75
C SER A 507 -28.48 -27.28 -21.44
N MET A 508 -28.85 -26.54 -20.39
CA MET A 508 -29.31 -27.14 -19.13
C MET A 508 -30.77 -27.64 -19.29
N ILE A 509 -30.91 -28.89 -19.75
CA ILE A 509 -32.20 -29.53 -20.06
C ILE A 509 -33.01 -29.80 -18.78
N THR A 510 -34.29 -29.39 -18.78
CA THR A 510 -35.27 -29.57 -17.69
C THR A 510 -35.20 -30.95 -17.01
N ASP A 511 -35.06 -32.05 -17.76
CA ASP A 511 -35.05 -33.42 -17.21
C ASP A 511 -33.88 -33.72 -16.27
N PHE A 512 -32.71 -33.11 -16.48
CA PHE A 512 -31.57 -33.27 -15.57
C PHE A 512 -31.77 -32.42 -14.31
N ILE A 513 -32.22 -31.18 -14.48
CA ILE A 513 -32.50 -30.27 -13.37
C ILE A 513 -33.62 -30.83 -12.49
N ASN A 514 -34.70 -31.37 -13.07
CA ASN A 514 -35.81 -31.99 -12.32
C ASN A 514 -35.34 -33.21 -11.48
N LYS A 515 -34.37 -34.00 -11.93
CA LYS A 515 -33.79 -35.08 -11.11
C LYS A 515 -33.09 -34.52 -9.87
N ASP A 516 -32.38 -33.41 -10.02
CA ASP A 516 -31.68 -32.74 -8.91
C ASP A 516 -32.66 -32.00 -7.98
N ILE A 517 -33.71 -31.36 -8.51
CA ILE A 517 -34.84 -30.84 -7.70
C ILE A 517 -35.48 -31.99 -6.93
N LYS A 518 -35.66 -33.18 -7.52
CA LYS A 518 -36.25 -34.35 -6.82
C LYS A 518 -35.35 -34.87 -5.69
N LYS A 519 -34.02 -34.73 -5.77
CA LYS A 519 -33.11 -35.00 -4.63
C LYS A 519 -33.36 -34.00 -3.50
N TYR A 520 -33.36 -32.70 -3.83
CA TYR A 520 -33.65 -31.61 -2.88
C TYR A 520 -34.98 -31.81 -2.16
N LEU A 521 -36.06 -32.07 -2.89
CA LEU A 521 -37.38 -32.30 -2.28
C LEU A 521 -37.38 -33.49 -1.32
N LYS A 522 -36.67 -34.59 -1.64
CA LYS A 522 -36.59 -35.77 -0.76
C LYS A 522 -35.81 -35.50 0.53
N SER A 523 -34.73 -34.74 0.44
CA SER A 523 -33.95 -34.25 1.59
C SER A 523 -34.83 -33.37 2.48
N GLN A 524 -35.42 -32.31 1.93
CA GLN A 524 -36.30 -31.40 2.68
C GLN A 524 -37.54 -32.09 3.28
N LEU A 525 -38.10 -33.12 2.61
CA LEU A 525 -39.20 -33.94 3.14
C LEU A 525 -38.77 -34.98 4.18
N SER A 526 -37.47 -35.21 4.38
CA SER A 526 -36.92 -36.19 5.34
C SER A 526 -36.33 -35.51 6.58
N ASP A 527 -35.62 -34.40 6.38
CA ASP A 527 -34.76 -33.79 7.41
C ASP A 527 -35.48 -32.66 8.17
N ASP A 528 -36.49 -32.04 7.56
CA ASP A 528 -37.30 -31.00 8.23
C ASP A 528 -38.14 -31.60 9.39
N PRO A 529 -38.05 -31.08 10.62
CA PRO A 529 -38.74 -31.64 11.79
C PRO A 529 -40.29 -31.66 11.72
N ARG A 530 -40.90 -31.01 10.73
CA ARG A 530 -42.35 -30.96 10.50
C ARG A 530 -42.75 -31.79 9.26
N LEU A 531 -42.03 -31.63 8.14
CA LEU A 531 -42.32 -32.37 6.90
C LEU A 531 -41.92 -33.85 6.97
N SER A 532 -40.89 -34.18 7.75
CA SER A 532 -40.50 -35.55 8.11
C SER A 532 -41.67 -36.41 8.57
N ARG A 533 -42.64 -35.80 9.27
CA ARG A 533 -43.85 -36.43 9.85
C ARG A 533 -44.98 -36.69 8.85
N PHE A 534 -44.85 -36.24 7.59
CA PHE A 534 -45.81 -36.59 6.54
C PHE A 534 -45.82 -38.10 6.30
N ASN A 535 -46.99 -38.69 6.07
CA ASN A 535 -47.06 -40.10 5.68
C ASN A 535 -46.48 -40.30 4.26
N PRO A 536 -46.06 -41.53 3.89
CA PRO A 536 -45.40 -41.76 2.60
C PRO A 536 -46.21 -41.30 1.38
N ALA A 537 -47.54 -41.49 1.40
CA ALA A 537 -48.41 -41.06 0.30
C ALA A 537 -48.41 -39.53 0.11
N ILE A 538 -48.41 -38.76 1.20
CA ILE A 538 -48.27 -37.29 1.15
C ILE A 538 -46.89 -36.91 0.61
N LYS A 539 -45.80 -37.57 1.04
CA LYS A 539 -44.45 -37.26 0.53
C LYS A 539 -44.35 -37.50 -0.99
N THR A 540 -44.81 -38.64 -1.48
CA THR A 540 -44.90 -38.92 -2.92
C THR A 540 -45.76 -37.87 -3.64
N ARG A 541 -46.91 -37.49 -3.07
CA ARG A 541 -47.80 -36.47 -3.66
C ARG A 541 -47.14 -35.08 -3.74
N VAL A 542 -46.36 -34.69 -2.74
CA VAL A 542 -45.54 -33.45 -2.78
C VAL A 542 -44.49 -33.55 -3.88
N GLU A 543 -43.74 -34.66 -3.95
CA GLU A 543 -42.76 -34.89 -5.03
C GLU A 543 -43.39 -34.75 -6.41
N ASP A 544 -44.52 -35.42 -6.66
CA ASP A 544 -45.14 -35.45 -7.98
C ASP A 544 -45.69 -34.09 -8.42
N VAL A 545 -46.39 -33.36 -7.54
CA VAL A 545 -46.93 -32.01 -7.86
C VAL A 545 -45.80 -30.99 -8.08
N PHE A 546 -44.68 -31.11 -7.37
CA PHE A 546 -43.53 -30.26 -7.62
C PHE A 546 -42.83 -30.63 -8.93
N MET A 547 -42.74 -31.91 -9.30
CA MET A 547 -42.17 -32.31 -10.60
C MET A 547 -43.05 -31.88 -11.79
N GLU A 548 -44.37 -31.87 -11.61
CA GLU A 548 -45.33 -31.36 -12.58
C GLU A 548 -45.19 -29.84 -12.82
N LYS A 549 -45.00 -29.05 -11.74
CA LYS A 549 -45.03 -27.59 -11.80
C LYS A 549 -43.66 -26.89 -11.85
N ALA A 550 -42.55 -27.54 -11.45
CA ALA A 550 -41.26 -26.86 -11.32
C ALA A 550 -40.59 -26.52 -12.66
N ASP A 551 -40.77 -27.35 -13.70
CA ASP A 551 -40.13 -27.18 -15.02
C ASP A 551 -38.64 -26.77 -14.94
N GLY A 552 -37.83 -27.43 -14.12
CA GLY A 552 -36.41 -27.10 -13.95
C GLY A 552 -36.11 -25.72 -13.32
N MET A 553 -37.08 -25.05 -12.70
CA MET A 553 -36.86 -23.85 -11.88
C MET A 553 -36.62 -24.22 -10.41
N PHE A 554 -35.37 -24.44 -10.04
CA PHE A 554 -34.95 -24.64 -8.65
C PHE A 554 -35.48 -23.53 -7.71
N ARG A 555 -35.46 -22.26 -8.14
CA ARG A 555 -35.96 -21.15 -7.31
C ARG A 555 -37.47 -21.22 -7.04
N TRP A 556 -38.28 -21.73 -7.98
CA TRP A 556 -39.71 -21.96 -7.73
C TRP A 556 -39.90 -23.07 -6.68
N ALA A 557 -39.17 -24.18 -6.82
CA ALA A 557 -39.25 -25.31 -5.89
C ALA A 557 -38.79 -24.91 -4.47
N TYR A 558 -37.75 -24.09 -4.36
CA TYR A 558 -37.30 -23.49 -3.09
C TYR A 558 -38.41 -22.65 -2.44
N CYS A 559 -39.01 -21.72 -3.18
CA CYS A 559 -40.09 -20.87 -2.68
C CYS A 559 -41.31 -21.70 -2.22
N GLN A 560 -41.77 -22.67 -3.00
CA GLN A 560 -42.93 -23.50 -2.62
C GLN A 560 -42.62 -24.44 -1.45
N MET A 561 -41.37 -24.90 -1.30
CA MET A 561 -40.96 -25.70 -0.14
C MET A 561 -41.00 -24.86 1.14
N ARG A 562 -40.59 -23.58 1.10
CA ARG A 562 -40.74 -22.65 2.23
C ARG A 562 -42.22 -22.45 2.62
N GLU A 563 -43.11 -22.32 1.64
CA GLU A 563 -44.56 -22.25 1.89
C GLU A 563 -45.12 -23.51 2.56
N LEU A 564 -44.66 -24.71 2.17
CA LEU A 564 -45.03 -25.97 2.85
C LEU A 564 -44.49 -26.04 4.29
N LYS A 565 -43.25 -25.61 4.54
CA LYS A 565 -42.67 -25.53 5.89
C LYS A 565 -43.45 -24.57 6.80
N ASN A 566 -44.02 -23.50 6.24
CA ASN A 566 -44.81 -22.49 6.94
C ASN A 566 -46.28 -22.90 7.22
N LEU A 567 -46.75 -24.07 6.75
CA LEU A 567 -48.12 -24.52 7.01
C LEU A 567 -48.40 -24.66 8.52
N ARG A 568 -49.52 -24.08 9.00
CA ARG A 568 -49.93 -24.20 10.41
C ARG A 568 -50.35 -25.63 10.83
N SER A 569 -50.54 -26.56 9.88
CA SER A 569 -51.00 -27.93 10.11
C SER A 569 -50.38 -28.91 9.12
N THR A 570 -49.88 -30.05 9.60
CA THR A 570 -49.31 -31.15 8.79
C THR A 570 -50.36 -32.20 8.37
N ARG A 571 -51.66 -31.97 8.64
CA ARG A 571 -52.74 -32.88 8.23
C ARG A 571 -52.89 -32.94 6.71
N ALA A 572 -53.09 -34.14 6.17
CA ALA A 572 -53.19 -34.43 4.73
C ALA A 572 -54.07 -33.43 3.94
N SER A 573 -55.26 -33.11 4.46
CA SER A 573 -56.21 -32.19 3.81
C SER A 573 -55.72 -30.73 3.71
N TYR A 574 -54.82 -30.30 4.60
CA TYR A 574 -54.20 -28.97 4.53
C TYR A 574 -53.03 -28.99 3.54
N VAL A 575 -52.26 -30.07 3.49
CA VAL A 575 -51.15 -30.24 2.53
C VAL A 575 -51.68 -30.34 1.10
N GLU A 576 -52.70 -31.17 0.83
CA GLU A 576 -53.34 -31.23 -0.50
C GLU A 576 -53.96 -29.90 -0.92
N LYS A 577 -54.61 -29.17 0.00
CA LYS A 577 -55.13 -27.82 -0.30
C LYS A 577 -54.00 -26.83 -0.64
N ALA A 578 -52.83 -26.97 -0.03
CA ALA A 578 -51.66 -26.17 -0.38
C ALA A 578 -51.08 -26.57 -1.75
N LEU A 579 -50.92 -27.87 -2.03
CA LEU A 579 -50.38 -28.42 -3.29
C LEU A 579 -51.24 -28.02 -4.51
N LEU A 580 -52.56 -28.16 -4.39
CA LEU A 580 -53.52 -27.70 -5.41
C LEU A 580 -53.31 -26.20 -5.69
N ASN A 581 -53.21 -25.40 -4.64
CA ASN A 581 -53.08 -23.94 -4.72
C ASN A 581 -51.68 -23.44 -5.12
N LEU A 582 -50.65 -24.28 -5.29
CA LEU A 582 -49.31 -23.80 -5.67
C LEU A 582 -49.33 -23.05 -7.02
N PRO A 583 -48.64 -21.89 -7.15
CA PRO A 583 -48.52 -21.15 -8.40
C PRO A 583 -47.87 -21.97 -9.50
N GLN A 584 -48.24 -21.72 -10.75
CA GLN A 584 -47.67 -22.39 -11.93
C GLN A 584 -46.32 -21.83 -12.36
N THR A 585 -46.00 -20.57 -12.02
CA THR A 585 -44.75 -19.92 -12.43
C THR A 585 -44.04 -19.18 -11.29
N LEU A 586 -42.77 -18.83 -11.51
CA LEU A 586 -42.01 -18.00 -10.59
C LEU A 586 -42.56 -16.56 -10.53
N ASP A 587 -42.97 -15.99 -11.67
CA ASP A 587 -43.68 -14.71 -11.73
C ASP A 587 -44.99 -14.72 -10.91
N GLU A 588 -45.80 -15.78 -11.01
CA GLU A 588 -47.00 -15.91 -10.19
C GLU A 588 -46.66 -16.06 -8.69
N THR A 589 -45.51 -16.65 -8.38
CA THR A 589 -45.00 -16.74 -6.99
C THR A 589 -44.70 -15.34 -6.43
N TYR A 590 -44.01 -14.49 -7.19
CA TYR A 590 -43.72 -13.12 -6.76
C TYR A 590 -44.97 -12.24 -6.75
N ARG A 591 -45.86 -12.36 -7.74
CA ARG A 591 -47.19 -11.73 -7.72
C ARG A 591 -47.92 -12.02 -6.41
N ARG A 592 -48.03 -13.30 -6.04
CA ARG A 592 -48.71 -13.75 -4.81
C ARG A 592 -48.00 -13.36 -3.51
N MET A 593 -46.71 -13.04 -3.54
CA MET A 593 -46.00 -12.46 -2.39
C MET A 593 -46.38 -10.99 -2.23
N ILE A 594 -46.46 -10.24 -3.33
CA ILE A 594 -46.86 -8.83 -3.34
C ILE A 594 -48.38 -8.66 -3.07
N GLU A 595 -49.22 -9.55 -3.59
CA GLU A 595 -50.67 -9.61 -3.31
C GLU A 595 -51.02 -9.88 -1.83
N ARG A 596 -50.08 -10.39 -1.03
CA ARG A 596 -50.25 -10.59 0.42
C ARG A 596 -50.01 -9.32 1.23
N ILE A 597 -49.32 -8.33 0.67
CA ILE A 597 -49.08 -7.04 1.32
C ILE A 597 -50.44 -6.33 1.42
N PRO A 598 -50.89 -5.90 2.62
CA PRO A 598 -52.12 -5.13 2.78
C PRO A 598 -52.11 -3.88 1.90
N SER A 599 -53.25 -3.52 1.30
CA SER A 599 -53.36 -2.33 0.43
C SER A 599 -53.02 -1.02 1.12
N GLU A 600 -53.12 -0.99 2.45
CA GLU A 600 -52.70 0.13 3.31
C GLU A 600 -51.18 0.35 3.28
N LEU A 601 -50.39 -0.72 3.12
CA LEU A 601 -48.91 -0.72 3.17
C LEU A 601 -48.27 -0.77 1.76
N HIS A 602 -49.05 -0.53 0.70
CA HIS A 602 -48.55 -0.63 -0.68
C HIS A 602 -47.56 0.48 -1.05
N ASN A 603 -47.70 1.66 -0.48
CA ASN A 603 -46.74 2.76 -0.68
C ASN A 603 -45.40 2.44 0.00
N ASP A 604 -45.44 2.00 1.26
CA ASP A 604 -44.26 1.68 2.07
C ASP A 604 -43.47 0.54 1.45
N ALA A 605 -44.16 -0.54 1.07
CA ALA A 605 -43.58 -1.65 0.35
C ALA A 605 -42.93 -1.21 -0.98
N LEU A 606 -43.54 -0.25 -1.69
CA LEU A 606 -42.97 0.29 -2.92
C LEU A 606 -41.71 1.12 -2.64
N VAL A 607 -41.71 2.00 -1.64
CA VAL A 607 -40.53 2.78 -1.23
C VAL A 607 -39.38 1.84 -0.86
N LEU A 608 -39.62 0.88 0.03
CA LEU A 608 -38.63 -0.11 0.45
C LEU A 608 -38.07 -0.92 -0.73
N LEU A 609 -38.93 -1.36 -1.66
CA LEU A 609 -38.48 -2.12 -2.84
C LEU A 609 -37.64 -1.29 -3.81
N LYS A 610 -37.88 0.02 -3.96
CA LYS A 610 -37.01 0.90 -4.76
C LYS A 610 -35.60 0.97 -4.16
N TRP A 611 -35.49 1.26 -2.86
CA TRP A 611 -34.21 1.34 -2.16
C TRP A 611 -33.47 -0.01 -2.22
N LEU A 612 -34.14 -1.12 -1.95
CA LEU A 612 -33.57 -2.46 -2.01
C LEU A 612 -33.15 -2.94 -3.42
N ALA A 613 -33.66 -2.32 -4.49
CA ALA A 613 -33.31 -2.64 -5.88
C ALA A 613 -32.18 -1.76 -6.46
N TYR A 614 -31.96 -0.56 -5.92
CA TYR A 614 -31.14 0.47 -6.57
C TYR A 614 -30.11 1.18 -5.67
N SER A 615 -30.00 0.83 -4.39
CA SER A 615 -28.93 1.33 -3.52
C SER A 615 -27.53 0.81 -3.91
N GLN A 616 -26.51 1.67 -3.79
CA GLN A 616 -25.11 1.40 -4.11
C GLN A 616 -24.44 0.41 -3.12
N ARG A 617 -25.06 0.21 -1.96
CA ARG A 617 -24.76 -0.89 -1.03
C ARG A 617 -26.05 -1.38 -0.36
N PRO A 618 -26.06 -2.59 0.22
CA PRO A 618 -27.12 -3.00 1.12
C PRO A 618 -27.34 -2.01 2.27
N LEU A 619 -28.59 -1.86 2.68
CA LEU A 619 -29.02 -1.00 3.78
C LEU A 619 -29.36 -1.81 5.02
N THR A 620 -29.17 -1.21 6.19
CA THR A 620 -29.68 -1.71 7.47
C THR A 620 -31.19 -1.49 7.59
N LEU A 621 -31.83 -2.21 8.52
CA LEU A 621 -33.24 -1.99 8.86
C LEU A 621 -33.50 -0.55 9.35
N GLU A 622 -32.57 0.00 10.11
CA GLU A 622 -32.61 1.37 10.63
C GLU A 622 -32.59 2.39 9.47
N GLU A 623 -31.67 2.25 8.52
CA GLU A 623 -31.62 3.07 7.30
C GLU A 623 -32.89 2.94 6.44
N LEU A 624 -33.51 1.76 6.37
CA LEU A 624 -34.73 1.54 5.60
C LEU A 624 -35.99 2.10 6.27
N SER A 625 -36.09 2.04 7.61
CA SER A 625 -37.13 2.77 8.35
C SER A 625 -36.98 4.29 8.20
N GLU A 626 -35.74 4.79 8.19
CA GLU A 626 -35.43 6.20 7.93
C GLU A 626 -35.71 6.62 6.49
N ALA A 627 -35.68 5.68 5.54
CA ALA A 627 -36.01 5.91 4.14
C ALA A 627 -37.53 5.95 3.87
N MET A 628 -38.36 5.38 4.75
CA MET A 628 -39.83 5.39 4.62
C MET A 628 -40.45 6.77 4.94
N ILE A 629 -39.87 7.52 5.88
CA ILE A 629 -40.40 8.83 6.32
C ILE A 629 -40.13 9.99 5.33
N ILE A 630 -39.62 9.69 4.14
CA ILE A 630 -39.21 10.69 3.13
C ILE A 630 -40.21 10.67 1.97
N ASP A 631 -41.02 11.72 1.85
CA ASP A 631 -41.80 12.00 0.63
C ASP A 631 -41.16 13.17 -0.13
N PRO A 632 -40.46 12.90 -1.25
CA PRO A 632 -39.85 13.95 -2.05
C PRO A 632 -40.85 14.74 -2.92
N TYR A 633 -42.11 14.31 -3.02
CA TYR A 633 -43.12 14.90 -3.90
C TYR A 633 -44.23 15.64 -3.13
N SER A 634 -44.20 15.63 -1.80
CA SER A 634 -45.06 16.45 -0.95
C SER A 634 -44.56 17.89 -0.80
N GLY A 635 -44.94 18.76 -1.73
CA GLY A 635 -44.60 20.20 -1.68
C GLY A 635 -43.11 20.44 -1.91
N ASP A 636 -42.42 21.03 -0.93
CA ASP A 636 -40.97 21.26 -0.95
C ASP A 636 -40.14 20.00 -0.53
N GLY A 637 -40.82 18.86 -0.33
CA GLY A 637 -40.26 17.62 0.21
C GLY A 637 -40.35 17.56 1.74
N VAL A 638 -40.79 16.42 2.29
CA VAL A 638 -41.01 16.25 3.74
C VAL A 638 -40.25 15.05 4.29
N VAL A 639 -39.75 15.21 5.53
CA VAL A 639 -39.17 14.13 6.35
C VAL A 639 -39.89 14.11 7.70
N ASP A 640 -40.90 13.25 7.87
CA ASP A 640 -41.64 13.18 9.13
C ASP A 640 -40.98 12.24 10.15
N THR A 641 -40.07 12.81 10.94
CA THR A 641 -39.38 12.07 12.03
C THR A 641 -40.29 11.52 13.13
N ASN A 642 -41.60 11.79 13.12
CA ASN A 642 -42.57 11.22 14.06
C ASN A 642 -43.18 9.90 13.54
N ASP A 643 -43.13 9.63 12.23
CA ASP A 643 -43.79 8.50 11.56
C ASP A 643 -42.83 7.33 11.25
N ARG A 644 -41.69 7.28 11.96
CA ARG A 644 -40.54 6.38 11.69
C ARG A 644 -40.83 4.87 11.86
N GLY A 645 -41.92 4.51 12.56
CA GLY A 645 -42.25 3.12 12.86
C GLY A 645 -41.17 2.39 13.68
N SER A 646 -41.13 1.07 13.53
CA SER A 646 -40.11 0.17 14.08
C SER A 646 -39.24 -0.40 12.95
N PRO A 647 -37.90 -0.56 13.11
CA PRO A 647 -37.06 -1.20 12.09
C PRO A 647 -37.51 -2.62 11.71
N GLU A 648 -38.18 -3.32 12.64
CA GLU A 648 -38.83 -4.61 12.44
C GLU A 648 -40.00 -4.58 11.44
N ASP A 649 -40.70 -3.45 11.27
CA ASP A 649 -41.87 -3.33 10.38
C ASP A 649 -41.49 -3.61 8.92
N VAL A 650 -40.25 -3.24 8.53
CA VAL A 650 -39.63 -3.55 7.23
C VAL A 650 -39.61 -5.06 6.95
N LEU A 651 -39.44 -5.90 7.99
CA LEU A 651 -39.44 -7.36 7.90
C LEU A 651 -40.84 -7.94 7.73
N GLU A 652 -41.86 -7.29 8.31
CA GLU A 652 -43.26 -7.70 8.16
C GLU A 652 -43.82 -7.28 6.78
N ILE A 653 -43.56 -6.04 6.35
CA ILE A 653 -44.02 -5.48 5.08
C ILE A 653 -43.48 -6.29 3.89
N LEU A 654 -42.18 -6.58 3.85
CA LEU A 654 -41.54 -7.32 2.75
C LEU A 654 -41.32 -8.81 3.04
N SER A 655 -42.16 -9.39 3.90
CA SER A 655 -42.00 -10.76 4.41
C SER A 655 -41.82 -11.80 3.29
N GLY A 656 -40.61 -12.36 3.21
CA GLY A 656 -40.24 -13.38 2.23
C GLY A 656 -39.71 -12.88 0.88
N LEU A 657 -39.74 -11.57 0.60
CA LEU A 657 -39.10 -10.93 -0.57
C LEU A 657 -37.63 -10.52 -0.31
N ILE A 658 -37.22 -10.46 0.96
CA ILE A 658 -35.86 -10.07 1.41
C ILE A 658 -35.08 -11.22 2.08
N VAL A 659 -33.77 -11.03 2.23
CA VAL A 659 -32.85 -11.84 3.05
C VAL A 659 -31.88 -10.94 3.83
N PHE A 660 -31.38 -11.45 4.96
CA PHE A 660 -30.26 -10.86 5.69
C PHE A 660 -28.91 -11.10 5.00
N ILE A 661 -27.92 -10.31 5.38
CA ILE A 661 -26.53 -10.41 4.95
C ILE A 661 -25.67 -10.67 6.19
N GLU A 662 -24.70 -11.59 6.08
CA GLU A 662 -23.78 -11.89 7.19
C GLU A 662 -22.64 -10.85 7.25
N PRO A 663 -22.12 -10.51 8.45
CA PRO A 663 -21.25 -9.35 8.63
C PRO A 663 -19.91 -9.42 7.87
N GLU A 664 -19.42 -10.60 7.47
CA GLU A 664 -18.24 -10.71 6.60
C GLU A 664 -18.45 -10.05 5.22
N GLU A 665 -19.66 -10.08 4.65
CA GLU A 665 -19.97 -9.37 3.40
C GLU A 665 -20.07 -7.84 3.61
N ALA A 666 -20.48 -7.39 4.80
CA ALA A 666 -20.65 -5.96 5.12
C ALA A 666 -19.32 -5.21 5.28
N ILE A 667 -18.30 -5.87 5.86
CA ILE A 667 -17.00 -5.26 6.17
C ILE A 667 -16.25 -4.79 4.90
N LEU A 668 -16.48 -5.41 3.74
CA LEU A 668 -15.91 -4.98 2.46
C LEU A 668 -16.47 -3.63 1.93
N GLY A 669 -17.46 -3.04 2.62
CA GLY A 669 -17.92 -1.66 2.45
C GLY A 669 -17.29 -0.64 3.41
N SER A 670 -16.74 -1.09 4.55
CA SER A 670 -16.22 -0.25 5.65
C SER A 670 -14.70 -0.33 5.87
N GLN A 671 -13.95 -1.10 5.06
CA GLN A 671 -12.47 -1.16 5.12
C GLN A 671 -11.76 0.12 4.63
N TYR A 672 -12.07 1.24 5.28
CA TYR A 672 -11.24 2.45 5.37
C TYR A 672 -11.07 2.94 6.82
N ASP A 673 -11.85 2.43 7.79
CA ASP A 673 -11.83 2.93 9.17
C ASP A 673 -10.69 2.35 10.05
N ASP A 674 -10.19 1.13 9.76
CA ASP A 674 -9.10 0.47 10.52
C ASP A 674 -7.70 0.99 10.15
N LEU A 675 -7.49 2.31 10.25
CA LEU A 675 -6.18 2.98 10.21
C LEU A 675 -6.05 4.13 11.24
N GLU A 676 -6.97 4.28 12.19
CA GLU A 676 -6.93 5.33 13.22
C GLU A 676 -6.93 4.76 14.66
N SER A 677 -5.97 3.87 14.93
CA SER A 677 -5.42 3.60 16.27
C SER A 677 -3.88 3.52 16.21
N ASP A 678 -3.20 3.84 17.31
CA ASP A 678 -1.73 3.88 17.49
C ASP A 678 -0.92 5.03 16.83
N GLN A 679 -1.42 6.29 16.89
CA GLN A 679 -0.55 7.49 17.00
C GLN A 679 -1.17 8.56 17.92
N ASN A 680 -1.09 8.33 19.23
CA ASN A 680 -1.29 9.35 20.27
C ASN A 680 0.02 9.53 21.06
N GLU A 681 0.98 10.28 20.51
CA GLU A 681 2.03 10.90 21.30
C GLU A 681 1.71 12.39 21.46
N THR A 682 1.80 12.86 22.70
CA THR A 682 1.46 14.25 23.07
C THR A 682 2.72 15.10 23.02
N ASP A 683 2.87 15.91 21.97
CA ASP A 683 3.80 17.04 22.01
C ASP A 683 3.30 18.02 23.10
N SER A 684 4.06 18.11 24.19
CA SER A 684 3.85 19.07 25.27
C SER A 684 4.84 20.22 25.12
N ASP A 685 4.35 21.46 25.08
CA ASP A 685 5.19 22.66 25.01
C ASP A 685 6.10 22.78 26.25
N GLU A 686 7.40 23.04 26.03
CA GLU A 686 8.23 23.77 26.98
C GLU A 686 9.05 24.85 26.25
N ASP A 687 8.81 26.11 26.63
CA ASP A 687 9.62 27.27 26.26
C ASP A 687 11.07 27.13 26.74
N ASN A 688 12.02 27.78 26.06
CA ASN A 688 13.08 28.54 26.74
C ASN A 688 13.81 29.54 25.80
N THR A 689 13.26 30.77 25.78
CA THR A 689 13.95 32.05 26.08
C THR A 689 15.29 32.46 25.42
N GLU A 690 15.32 33.75 25.05
CA GLU A 690 16.47 34.66 24.89
C GLU A 690 17.48 34.34 23.74
N SER A 691 17.83 35.29 22.86
CA SER A 691 18.11 36.71 23.14
C SER A 691 17.88 37.66 21.93
N THR A 692 17.55 38.92 22.23
CA THR A 692 17.52 40.10 21.33
C THR A 692 18.93 40.78 21.27
N PRO A 693 19.21 41.90 20.56
CA PRO A 693 18.38 42.85 19.78
C PRO A 693 18.93 43.05 18.33
N SER A 694 18.75 44.12 17.53
CA SER A 694 18.25 45.50 17.72
C SER A 694 17.86 46.23 16.40
N VAL A 695 16.86 47.12 16.49
CA VAL A 695 16.79 48.49 15.90
C VAL A 695 17.13 48.70 14.41
N THR A 696 16.14 49.17 13.64
CA THR A 696 16.08 50.56 13.10
C THR A 696 14.65 50.92 12.68
N ASP A 697 14.21 52.10 13.07
CA ASP A 697 12.93 52.71 12.66
C ASP A 697 13.04 53.41 11.29
N SER A 698 11.92 53.54 10.59
CA SER A 698 11.63 54.71 9.76
C SER A 698 10.12 54.82 9.51
N ASP A 699 9.51 55.92 9.95
CA ASP A 699 8.11 56.28 9.70
C ASP A 699 7.88 56.76 8.25
N GLU A 700 6.82 57.56 8.07
CA GLU A 700 6.43 58.34 6.88
C GLU A 700 5.70 57.58 5.73
N ASP A 701 4.52 58.02 5.26
CA ASP A 701 3.61 59.02 5.85
C ASP A 701 2.17 58.98 5.24
N ASN A 702 1.28 59.77 5.84
CA ASN A 702 0.23 60.58 5.20
C ASN A 702 -1.06 59.97 4.59
N THR A 703 -2.18 60.27 5.28
CA THR A 703 -3.36 61.08 4.83
C THR A 703 -4.15 60.71 3.54
N GLU A 704 -5.46 60.96 3.41
CA GLU A 704 -6.50 61.45 4.35
C GLU A 704 -7.92 61.18 3.80
N SER A 705 -8.88 60.89 4.70
CA SER A 705 -10.30 61.30 4.60
C SER A 705 -11.12 60.79 3.38
N THR A 706 -12.45 60.95 3.26
CA THR A 706 -13.55 61.53 4.09
C THR A 706 -14.68 60.47 4.15
N GLN A 707 -15.38 60.23 5.27
CA GLN A 707 -16.59 60.94 5.77
C GLN A 707 -17.74 61.06 4.74
N SER A 708 -19.02 60.89 5.07
CA SER A 708 -19.77 60.47 6.30
C SER A 708 -21.15 59.88 5.84
N GLU A 709 -22.23 59.59 6.59
CA GLU A 709 -22.74 59.71 7.98
C GLU A 709 -23.94 58.69 8.09
N THR A 710 -24.61 58.34 9.19
CA THR A 710 -24.65 58.71 10.63
C THR A 710 -24.18 57.49 11.49
N GLY A 711 -24.52 57.18 12.77
CA GLY A 711 -25.46 57.69 13.79
C GLY A 711 -26.80 56.92 13.85
N SER A 712 -27.46 56.70 15.01
CA SER A 712 -27.07 56.98 16.42
C SER A 712 -27.97 56.23 17.44
N ASP A 713 -27.58 56.24 18.73
CA ASP A 713 -28.43 56.16 19.95
C ASP A 713 -29.18 54.82 20.28
N GLU A 714 -29.56 54.44 21.52
CA GLU A 714 -29.16 54.86 22.89
C GLU A 714 -29.57 53.78 23.95
N ASP A 715 -28.83 53.71 25.06
CA ASP A 715 -29.25 53.49 26.47
C ASP A 715 -29.96 52.24 27.10
N ASN A 716 -29.65 52.11 28.40
CA ASN A 716 -30.42 51.58 29.57
C ASN A 716 -30.69 50.07 29.82
N MET A 717 -29.75 49.47 30.58
CA MET A 717 -29.90 48.95 31.97
C MET A 717 -31.27 48.48 32.54
N ASN A 718 -31.17 47.44 33.40
CA ASN A 718 -32.03 47.11 34.57
C ASN A 718 -33.47 46.60 34.30
N SER A 719 -34.14 45.84 35.18
CA SER A 719 -33.75 44.95 36.31
C SER A 719 -35.03 44.22 36.84
N ASP A 720 -35.03 43.23 37.75
CA ASP A 720 -33.95 42.55 38.48
C ASP A 720 -34.32 41.09 38.84
N LYS A 721 -33.32 40.36 39.36
CA LYS A 721 -33.31 39.25 40.34
C LYS A 721 -34.59 38.76 41.06
N GLY A 722 -34.53 37.48 41.44
CA GLY A 722 -35.25 36.83 42.57
C GLY A 722 -35.37 35.31 42.32
N SER A 723 -34.68 34.36 42.97
CA SER A 723 -34.56 34.02 44.42
C SER A 723 -35.85 33.37 45.01
N MET A 724 -35.83 32.27 45.79
CA MET A 724 -34.73 31.40 46.26
C MET A 724 -35.28 30.07 46.88
N GLY A 725 -34.92 28.89 46.34
CA GLY A 725 -35.08 27.54 46.97
C GLY A 725 -36.48 27.12 47.50
N PRO A 726 -36.59 26.08 48.36
CA PRO A 726 -35.60 25.02 48.63
C PRO A 726 -36.17 23.56 48.68
N ASP A 727 -35.26 22.58 48.61
CA ASP A 727 -35.23 21.21 49.23
C ASP A 727 -36.38 20.16 49.07
N GLU A 728 -36.03 18.91 49.44
CA GLU A 728 -36.86 17.69 49.65
C GLU A 728 -37.48 17.01 48.37
N ASP A 729 -37.47 15.67 48.18
CA ASP A 729 -36.94 14.58 49.02
C ASP A 729 -36.56 13.27 48.24
N ASP A 730 -36.10 12.25 48.97
CA ASP A 730 -35.34 11.05 48.59
C ASP A 730 -36.06 9.83 47.90
N THR A 731 -35.25 8.77 47.64
CA THR A 731 -35.55 7.35 47.28
C THR A 731 -35.58 6.97 45.78
N ASP A 732 -34.67 6.17 45.19
CA ASP A 732 -33.96 4.90 45.53
C ASP A 732 -34.75 3.62 45.16
N TYR A 733 -34.16 2.77 44.30
CA TYR A 733 -34.14 1.29 44.39
C TYR A 733 -33.28 0.62 43.29
N SER A 734 -32.13 0.08 43.70
CA SER A 734 -31.42 -1.15 43.20
C SER A 734 -31.47 -1.59 41.72
N GLU A 735 -30.33 -1.45 41.04
CA GLU A 735 -29.43 -2.57 40.65
C GLU A 735 -30.01 -3.92 40.13
N GLN A 736 -29.70 -4.30 38.88
CA GLN A 736 -28.96 -5.53 38.44
C GLN A 736 -29.36 -6.10 37.05
N ALA A 737 -28.33 -6.31 36.20
CA ALA A 737 -28.31 -7.09 34.94
C ALA A 737 -29.22 -6.61 33.77
N SER A 738 -28.92 -6.85 32.48
CA SER A 738 -27.91 -7.75 31.90
C SER A 738 -27.28 -7.20 30.60
N GLN A 739 -26.02 -7.56 30.36
CA GLN A 739 -25.31 -7.63 29.07
C GLN A 739 -25.84 -6.76 27.91
N GLY A 740 -25.35 -5.52 27.82
CA GLY A 740 -25.42 -4.72 26.59
C GLY A 740 -24.51 -5.29 25.50
N GLY A 741 -24.95 -6.35 24.83
CA GLY A 741 -24.29 -6.87 23.63
C GLY A 741 -24.32 -5.82 22.51
N SER A 742 -23.22 -5.71 21.75
CA SER A 742 -23.20 -4.88 20.55
C SER A 742 -24.32 -5.33 19.59
N CYS A 743 -25.23 -4.42 19.26
CA CYS A 743 -26.24 -4.69 18.26
C CYS A 743 -25.55 -4.76 16.89
N VAL A 744 -25.35 -5.97 16.37
CA VAL A 744 -24.87 -6.18 15.01
C VAL A 744 -25.97 -5.70 14.05
N THR A 745 -25.80 -4.49 13.51
CA THR A 745 -26.77 -3.85 12.63
C THR A 745 -26.97 -4.69 11.38
N ARG A 746 -28.19 -5.22 11.22
CA ARG A 746 -28.48 -6.23 10.19
C ARG A 746 -28.79 -5.56 8.86
N SER A 747 -27.88 -5.69 7.90
CA SER A 747 -28.15 -5.33 6.50
C SER A 747 -29.06 -6.35 5.82
N ILE A 748 -29.93 -5.88 4.94
CA ILE A 748 -30.84 -6.71 4.12
C ILE A 748 -30.75 -6.37 2.63
N ARG A 749 -31.13 -7.34 1.79
CA ARG A 749 -31.25 -7.21 0.32
C ARG A 749 -32.43 -8.00 -0.21
N LEU A 750 -32.80 -7.79 -1.48
CA LEU A 750 -33.77 -8.64 -2.18
C LEU A 750 -33.32 -10.10 -2.21
N ALA A 751 -34.27 -11.02 -2.00
CA ALA A 751 -33.99 -12.44 -1.78
C ALA A 751 -33.47 -13.20 -3.02
N HIS A 752 -33.49 -12.59 -4.21
CA HIS A 752 -32.93 -13.09 -5.48
C HIS A 752 -33.05 -12.04 -6.58
N PHE A 753 -32.17 -12.04 -7.59
CA PHE A 753 -32.24 -11.12 -8.74
C PHE A 753 -33.61 -11.14 -9.43
N SER A 754 -34.21 -12.32 -9.59
CA SER A 754 -35.50 -12.47 -10.28
C SER A 754 -36.69 -11.80 -9.57
N VAL A 755 -36.52 -11.29 -8.34
CA VAL A 755 -37.50 -10.39 -7.70
C VAL A 755 -37.43 -9.03 -8.40
N GLN A 756 -36.23 -8.43 -8.48
CA GLN A 756 -35.99 -7.19 -9.21
C GLN A 756 -36.35 -7.33 -10.69
N GLU A 757 -35.93 -8.40 -11.36
CA GLU A 757 -36.31 -8.68 -12.76
C GLU A 757 -37.83 -8.75 -12.95
N TYR A 758 -38.59 -9.24 -11.96
CA TYR A 758 -40.05 -9.30 -12.03
C TYR A 758 -40.69 -7.91 -11.87
N LEU A 759 -40.17 -7.10 -10.95
CA LEU A 759 -40.59 -5.71 -10.73
C LEU A 759 -40.26 -4.81 -11.94
N GLU A 760 -39.07 -4.99 -12.53
CA GLU A 760 -38.62 -4.33 -13.76
C GLU A 760 -39.31 -4.85 -15.03
N SER A 761 -40.03 -5.98 -14.97
CA SER A 761 -40.64 -6.58 -16.16
C SER A 761 -42.02 -5.98 -16.48
N THR A 762 -42.25 -5.73 -17.77
CA THR A 762 -43.59 -5.46 -18.31
C THR A 762 -44.63 -6.54 -17.97
N ARG A 763 -44.21 -7.77 -17.62
CA ARG A 763 -45.08 -8.86 -17.17
C ARG A 763 -45.80 -8.58 -15.85
N ILE A 764 -45.37 -7.58 -15.06
CA ILE A 764 -46.11 -7.13 -13.87
C ILE A 764 -47.30 -6.23 -14.25
N LEU A 765 -47.25 -5.53 -15.39
CA LEU A 765 -48.29 -4.59 -15.85
C LEU A 765 -49.61 -5.28 -16.20
N GLU A 766 -49.55 -6.56 -16.58
CA GLU A 766 -50.71 -7.42 -16.85
C GLU A 766 -51.44 -7.86 -15.56
N SER A 767 -50.97 -7.45 -14.38
CA SER A 767 -51.49 -7.89 -13.08
C SER A 767 -52.07 -6.76 -12.23
N ASN A 768 -52.79 -7.15 -11.18
CA ASN A 768 -53.26 -6.29 -10.10
C ASN A 768 -52.11 -5.55 -9.37
N VAL A 769 -50.94 -6.17 -9.22
CA VAL A 769 -49.77 -5.58 -8.53
C VAL A 769 -48.90 -4.69 -9.43
N LYS A 770 -49.41 -4.25 -10.59
CA LYS A 770 -48.71 -3.35 -11.54
C LYS A 770 -48.21 -2.02 -10.96
N VAL A 771 -48.68 -1.61 -9.78
CA VAL A 771 -48.17 -0.43 -9.05
C VAL A 771 -46.72 -0.61 -8.60
N PHE A 772 -46.27 -1.87 -8.45
CA PHE A 772 -44.90 -2.24 -8.11
C PHE A 772 -43.98 -2.39 -9.34
N HIS A 773 -44.33 -1.83 -10.49
CA HIS A 773 -43.45 -1.79 -11.65
C HIS A 773 -42.34 -0.75 -11.47
N LEU A 774 -41.09 -1.17 -11.60
CA LEU A 774 -39.90 -0.32 -11.50
C LEU A 774 -39.26 -0.11 -12.89
N GLN A 775 -38.57 1.02 -13.10
CA GLN A 775 -38.05 1.50 -14.37
C GLN A 775 -36.71 2.28 -14.22
N LYS A 776 -35.70 1.67 -13.56
CA LYS A 776 -34.35 2.19 -13.25
C LYS A 776 -34.19 3.72 -13.14
N THR A 777 -34.11 4.43 -14.26
CA THR A 777 -34.05 5.91 -14.35
C THR A 777 -35.03 6.60 -13.39
N ARG A 778 -36.29 6.13 -13.37
CA ARG A 778 -37.34 6.73 -12.52
C ARG A 778 -37.09 6.52 -11.02
N GLU A 779 -36.50 5.39 -10.64
CA GLU A 779 -36.19 5.09 -9.25
C GLU A 779 -34.83 5.66 -8.82
N GLN A 780 -33.87 5.81 -9.73
CA GLN A 780 -32.65 6.58 -9.49
C GLN A 780 -32.98 8.06 -9.26
N GLN A 781 -33.92 8.63 -10.03
CA GLN A 781 -34.53 9.93 -9.73
C GLN A 781 -35.11 9.95 -8.31
N PHE A 782 -36.02 9.03 -7.97
CA PHE A 782 -36.62 8.97 -6.64
C PHE A 782 -35.59 8.84 -5.50
N LEU A 783 -34.54 8.01 -5.66
CA LEU A 783 -33.46 7.88 -4.68
C LEU A 783 -32.66 9.19 -4.59
N SER A 784 -32.35 9.85 -5.71
CA SER A 784 -31.70 11.17 -5.76
C SER A 784 -32.53 12.24 -5.04
N ASP A 785 -33.84 12.31 -5.33
CA ASP A 785 -34.77 13.26 -4.71
C ASP A 785 -34.83 13.04 -3.18
N CYS A 786 -34.98 11.78 -2.74
CA CYS A 786 -34.98 11.43 -1.32
C CYS A 786 -33.63 11.78 -0.64
N CYS A 787 -32.50 11.53 -1.31
CA CYS A 787 -31.19 11.92 -0.80
C CYS A 787 -31.09 13.44 -0.59
N MET A 788 -31.59 14.24 -1.55
CA MET A 788 -31.59 15.69 -1.47
C MET A 788 -32.52 16.21 -0.38
N VAL A 789 -33.77 15.76 -0.32
CA VAL A 789 -34.74 16.17 0.69
C VAL A 789 -34.26 15.83 2.10
N TYR A 790 -33.67 14.65 2.31
CA TYR A 790 -33.08 14.27 3.60
C TYR A 790 -31.85 15.12 3.98
N LEU A 791 -30.96 15.40 3.02
CA LEU A 791 -29.81 16.29 3.26
C LEU A 791 -30.26 17.74 3.53
N MET A 792 -31.27 18.24 2.84
CA MET A 792 -31.85 19.57 3.08
C MET A 792 -32.54 19.67 4.45
N TYR A 793 -33.30 18.64 4.83
CA TYR A 793 -33.86 18.50 6.17
C TYR A 793 -32.77 18.50 7.25
N TYR A 794 -31.69 17.73 7.06
CA TYR A 794 -30.54 17.71 7.97
C TYR A 794 -29.87 19.10 8.08
N VAL A 795 -29.63 19.78 6.95
CA VAL A 795 -29.03 21.13 6.91
C VAL A 795 -29.85 22.15 7.73
N GLY A 796 -31.18 22.12 7.59
CA GLY A 796 -32.12 23.00 8.28
C GLY A 796 -32.47 22.59 9.71
N SER A 797 -32.09 21.39 10.16
CA SER A 797 -32.52 20.86 11.46
C SER A 797 -31.68 21.36 12.64
N ASN A 798 -32.35 22.07 13.56
CA ASN A 798 -31.78 22.53 14.84
C ASN A 798 -31.39 21.37 15.80
N LYS A 799 -31.64 20.10 15.44
CA LYS A 799 -31.25 18.91 16.24
C LYS A 799 -29.82 18.42 15.92
N THR A 800 -29.19 18.97 14.88
CA THR A 800 -27.86 18.58 14.38
C THR A 800 -26.72 19.14 15.23
N THR A 801 -25.63 18.40 15.35
CA THR A 801 -24.33 18.93 15.82
C THR A 801 -23.44 19.37 14.65
N LYS A 802 -23.74 18.91 13.42
CA LYS A 802 -22.93 19.14 12.21
C LYS A 802 -21.51 18.57 12.37
N THR A 803 -21.47 17.34 12.89
CA THR A 803 -20.24 16.56 13.13
C THR A 803 -20.42 15.09 12.78
N LYS A 804 -19.32 14.34 12.68
CA LYS A 804 -19.28 12.88 12.51
C LYS A 804 -20.01 12.08 13.63
N LYS A 805 -20.55 12.73 14.68
CA LYS A 805 -21.34 12.11 15.77
C LYS A 805 -22.86 12.10 15.54
N ASP A 806 -23.37 12.79 14.51
CA ASP A 806 -24.80 12.82 14.21
C ASP A 806 -25.44 11.52 13.63
N PRO A 807 -24.73 10.55 13.00
CA PRO A 807 -25.36 9.36 12.43
C PRO A 807 -26.28 8.58 13.38
N ASN A 808 -25.95 8.51 14.67
CA ASN A 808 -26.78 7.84 15.69
C ASN A 808 -28.15 8.51 15.92
N LYS A 809 -28.41 9.68 15.34
CA LYS A 809 -29.72 10.37 15.34
C LYS A 809 -30.41 10.38 13.97
N PHE A 810 -29.65 10.07 12.91
CA PHE A 810 -30.01 10.19 11.50
C PHE A 810 -29.43 8.99 10.75
N PRO A 811 -30.00 7.77 10.87
CA PRO A 811 -29.36 6.53 10.41
C PRO A 811 -28.92 6.57 8.94
N LEU A 812 -29.78 7.10 8.07
CA LEU A 812 -29.55 7.18 6.62
C LEU A 812 -28.52 8.26 6.21
N LEU A 813 -28.11 9.15 7.13
CA LEU A 813 -27.22 10.29 6.84
C LEU A 813 -25.89 9.89 6.21
N GLN A 814 -25.24 8.83 6.71
CA GLN A 814 -23.97 8.36 6.12
C GLN A 814 -24.15 7.80 4.71
N TYR A 815 -25.28 7.16 4.42
CA TYR A 815 -25.58 6.68 3.08
C TYR A 815 -25.77 7.86 2.12
N VAL A 816 -26.73 8.76 2.42
CA VAL A 816 -27.05 9.86 1.49
C VAL A 816 -25.87 10.81 1.30
N ALA A 817 -25.14 11.15 2.37
CA ALA A 817 -23.95 12.01 2.26
C ALA A 817 -22.82 11.41 1.42
N ARG A 818 -22.81 10.08 1.22
CA ARG A 818 -21.79 9.36 0.43
C ARG A 818 -22.22 8.99 -0.99
N PHE A 819 -23.50 8.75 -1.24
CA PHE A 819 -23.99 8.13 -2.49
C PHE A 819 -24.99 8.98 -3.30
N TRP A 820 -25.45 10.14 -2.79
CA TRP A 820 -26.45 10.96 -3.50
C TRP A 820 -26.06 11.32 -4.95
N TYR A 821 -24.77 11.62 -5.18
CA TYR A 821 -24.27 12.02 -6.50
C TYR A 821 -24.15 10.84 -7.48
N GLU A 822 -24.16 9.60 -6.99
CA GLU A 822 -24.17 8.39 -7.83
C GLU A 822 -25.58 8.10 -8.34
N HIS A 823 -26.61 8.38 -7.52
CA HIS A 823 -28.02 8.35 -7.94
C HIS A 823 -28.37 9.48 -8.93
N CYS A 824 -27.62 10.58 -8.92
CA CYS A 824 -27.86 11.78 -9.73
C CYS A 824 -27.27 11.74 -11.17
N GLN A 825 -26.59 10.66 -11.59
CA GLN A 825 -25.83 10.68 -12.85
C GLN A 825 -26.71 10.57 -14.12
N ASP A 826 -27.70 9.68 -14.10
CA ASP A 826 -28.55 9.32 -15.26
C ASP A 826 -30.03 9.71 -15.03
N VAL A 827 -30.30 10.90 -14.49
CA VAL A 827 -31.67 11.35 -14.10
C VAL A 827 -32.16 12.56 -14.90
N ASP A 828 -33.48 12.69 -15.04
CA ASP A 828 -34.13 13.71 -15.89
C ASP A 828 -34.22 15.09 -15.19
N ASP A 829 -34.46 15.11 -13.88
CA ASP A 829 -34.54 16.32 -13.06
C ASP A 829 -33.33 16.43 -12.11
N ILE A 830 -32.64 17.55 -12.20
CA ILE A 830 -31.44 17.89 -11.43
C ILE A 830 -31.60 19.17 -10.60
N SER A 831 -32.84 19.68 -10.48
CA SER A 831 -33.17 20.91 -9.77
C SER A 831 -32.74 20.88 -8.30
N LEU A 832 -33.15 19.85 -7.55
CA LEU A 832 -32.77 19.64 -6.15
C LEU A 832 -31.24 19.52 -5.96
N PRO A 833 -30.49 18.67 -6.72
CA PRO A 833 -29.02 18.66 -6.73
C PRO A 833 -28.37 20.02 -6.99
N ALA A 834 -28.87 20.78 -7.97
CA ALA A 834 -28.32 22.10 -8.29
C ALA A 834 -28.61 23.13 -7.19
N GLN A 835 -29.84 23.16 -6.65
CA GLN A 835 -30.23 24.00 -5.53
C GLN A 835 -29.39 23.70 -4.27
N PHE A 836 -29.16 22.42 -3.98
CA PHE A 836 -28.35 21.97 -2.85
C PHE A 836 -26.91 22.45 -2.97
N LEU A 837 -26.28 22.28 -4.14
CA LEU A 837 -24.90 22.72 -4.37
C LEU A 837 -24.75 24.25 -4.49
N HIS A 838 -25.77 24.98 -4.96
CA HIS A 838 -25.75 26.44 -4.97
C HIS A 838 -25.66 27.03 -3.54
N SER A 839 -26.28 26.36 -2.56
CA SER A 839 -26.25 26.77 -1.15
C SER A 839 -24.90 26.48 -0.48
N GLN A 840 -24.13 27.53 -0.21
CA GLN A 840 -22.84 27.43 0.51
C GLN A 840 -22.99 26.79 1.89
N SER A 841 -24.08 27.05 2.61
CA SER A 841 -24.35 26.47 3.93
C SER A 841 -24.72 24.98 3.85
N SER A 842 -25.41 24.56 2.79
CA SER A 842 -25.69 23.14 2.50
C SER A 842 -24.40 22.38 2.20
N VAL A 843 -23.55 22.92 1.31
CA VAL A 843 -22.25 22.34 0.96
C VAL A 843 -21.32 22.27 2.19
N ALA A 844 -21.24 23.33 3.00
CA ALA A 844 -20.45 23.33 4.23
C ALA A 844 -20.95 22.30 5.28
N CYS A 845 -22.27 22.11 5.38
CA CYS A 845 -22.86 21.13 6.29
C CYS A 845 -22.60 19.69 5.80
N TRP A 846 -22.86 19.39 4.53
CA TRP A 846 -22.56 18.08 3.92
C TRP A 846 -21.08 17.70 4.07
N THR A 847 -20.18 18.64 3.79
CA THR A 847 -18.72 18.45 3.93
C THR A 847 -18.22 18.44 5.39
N SER A 848 -19.09 18.62 6.39
CA SER A 848 -18.77 18.30 7.79
C SER A 848 -19.03 16.83 8.13
N VAL A 849 -19.90 16.16 7.36
CA VAL A 849 -20.28 14.75 7.52
C VAL A 849 -19.42 13.85 6.63
N HIS A 850 -19.34 14.16 5.33
CA HIS A 850 -18.57 13.38 4.35
C HIS A 850 -17.87 14.31 3.35
N ARG A 851 -16.56 14.11 3.16
CA ARG A 851 -15.76 14.84 2.17
C ARG A 851 -15.24 13.91 1.08
N VAL A 852 -15.84 14.03 -0.10
CA VAL A 852 -15.43 13.29 -1.31
C VAL A 852 -13.96 13.55 -1.72
N ASP A 853 -13.37 14.68 -1.29
CA ASP A 853 -11.96 15.03 -1.51
C ASP A 853 -11.01 14.75 -0.33
N GLU A 854 -11.48 14.18 0.80
CA GLU A 854 -10.69 14.04 2.03
C GLU A 854 -9.39 13.24 1.82
N LYS A 855 -9.44 12.16 1.02
CA LYS A 855 -8.29 11.31 0.71
C LYS A 855 -7.10 12.08 0.11
N TRP A 856 -7.38 13.13 -0.66
CA TRP A 856 -6.34 13.95 -1.28
C TRP A 856 -5.73 14.96 -0.30
N THR A 857 -6.43 15.32 0.80
CA THR A 857 -5.90 16.25 1.83
C THR A 857 -4.68 15.69 2.55
N LYS A 858 -4.68 14.39 2.89
CA LYS A 858 -3.55 13.71 3.57
C LYS A 858 -2.30 13.67 2.66
N ILE A 859 -2.48 13.60 1.34
CA ILE A 859 -1.40 13.54 0.33
C ILE A 859 -0.75 14.92 0.10
N PHE A 860 -1.55 15.96 -0.14
CA PHE A 860 -1.05 17.27 -0.59
C PHE A 860 -0.64 18.23 0.55
N ARG A 861 -0.40 17.72 1.78
CA ARG A 861 0.20 18.39 2.96
C ARG A 861 0.27 19.93 2.92
N TYR A 862 -0.90 20.58 2.97
CA TYR A 862 -1.02 22.04 2.88
C TYR A 862 -0.44 22.77 4.10
N LYS A 863 0.58 23.62 3.88
CA LYS A 863 1.31 24.36 4.93
C LYS A 863 0.45 25.35 5.75
N ASP A 864 -0.61 25.90 5.17
CA ASP A 864 -1.46 26.93 5.81
C ASP A 864 -2.45 26.36 6.85
N GLY A 865 -2.67 25.04 6.88
CA GLY A 865 -3.62 24.36 7.79
C GLY A 865 -5.11 24.68 7.56
N ARG A 866 -5.44 25.83 6.95
CA ARG A 866 -6.79 26.33 6.69
C ARG A 866 -7.48 25.54 5.57
N ARG A 867 -8.20 24.49 5.95
CA ARG A 867 -9.00 23.62 5.06
C ARG A 867 -10.17 24.40 4.44
N ARG A 868 -9.97 25.10 3.32
CA ARG A 868 -11.07 25.72 2.56
C ARG A 868 -12.01 24.65 1.99
N THR A 869 -13.31 24.81 2.22
CA THR A 869 -14.36 24.01 1.57
C THR A 869 -14.52 24.47 0.12
N GLY A 870 -14.70 23.54 -0.82
CA GLY A 870 -14.97 23.87 -2.22
C GLY A 870 -16.35 24.52 -2.43
N SER A 871 -16.52 25.23 -3.54
CA SER A 871 -17.84 25.68 -4.00
C SER A 871 -18.69 24.48 -4.46
N GLY A 872 -20.01 24.68 -4.61
CA GLY A 872 -20.87 23.67 -5.22
C GLY A 872 -20.41 23.26 -6.61
N LEU A 873 -19.96 24.23 -7.42
CA LEU A 873 -19.39 23.98 -8.74
C LEU A 873 -18.12 23.13 -8.67
N TYR A 874 -17.22 23.39 -7.70
CA TYR A 874 -16.03 22.55 -7.47
C TYR A 874 -16.42 21.10 -7.21
N TYR A 875 -17.40 20.84 -6.33
CA TYR A 875 -17.82 19.47 -6.03
C TYR A 875 -18.55 18.83 -7.20
N ALA A 876 -19.45 19.53 -7.90
CA ALA A 876 -20.09 19.01 -9.12
C ALA A 876 -19.04 18.61 -10.19
N ALA A 877 -18.03 19.44 -10.39
CA ALA A 877 -16.92 19.19 -11.31
C ALA A 877 -15.96 18.07 -10.85
N PHE A 878 -15.80 17.89 -9.54
CA PHE A 878 -15.02 16.80 -8.95
C PHE A 878 -15.74 15.45 -9.00
N MET A 879 -17.08 15.44 -8.96
CA MET A 879 -17.93 14.24 -8.96
C MET A 879 -18.44 13.82 -10.35
N GLY A 880 -18.14 14.60 -11.41
CA GLY A 880 -18.51 14.26 -12.79
C GLY A 880 -19.94 14.66 -13.21
N LEU A 881 -20.65 15.44 -12.39
CA LEU A 881 -22.07 15.78 -12.59
C LEU A 881 -22.27 16.84 -13.69
N SER A 882 -22.07 16.44 -14.95
CA SER A 882 -22.01 17.34 -16.11
C SER A 882 -23.29 18.18 -16.29
N SER A 883 -24.48 17.59 -16.09
CA SER A 883 -25.76 18.30 -16.16
C SER A 883 -25.91 19.32 -15.02
N VAL A 884 -25.54 18.94 -13.78
CA VAL A 884 -25.59 19.83 -12.61
C VAL A 884 -24.60 20.99 -12.74
N VAL A 885 -23.39 20.75 -13.27
CA VAL A 885 -22.43 21.80 -13.64
C VAL A 885 -23.09 22.79 -14.60
N LYS A 886 -23.76 22.30 -15.65
CA LYS A 886 -24.41 23.16 -16.64
C LYS A 886 -25.51 24.04 -16.01
N THR A 887 -26.42 23.48 -15.23
CA THR A 887 -27.50 24.24 -14.55
C THR A 887 -26.95 25.24 -13.52
N LEU A 888 -25.90 24.89 -12.76
CA LEU A 888 -25.24 25.83 -11.84
C LEU A 888 -24.67 27.06 -12.57
N ILE A 889 -24.18 26.88 -13.80
CA ILE A 889 -23.62 27.96 -14.63
C ILE A 889 -24.73 28.78 -15.29
N GLU A 890 -25.66 28.13 -16.01
CA GLU A 890 -26.64 28.82 -16.86
C GLU A 890 -27.77 29.49 -16.07
N GLU A 891 -28.28 28.83 -15.01
CA GLU A 891 -29.41 29.32 -14.22
C GLU A 891 -28.93 30.08 -12.98
N TYR A 892 -28.10 29.44 -12.15
CA TYR A 892 -27.64 29.97 -10.87
C TYR A 892 -26.46 30.96 -10.97
N LYS A 893 -25.80 31.04 -12.14
CA LYS A 893 -24.73 32.02 -12.46
C LYS A 893 -23.62 32.08 -11.41
N VAL A 894 -23.19 30.91 -10.95
CA VAL A 894 -22.12 30.75 -9.96
C VAL A 894 -20.78 31.28 -10.47
N ASP A 895 -19.90 31.69 -9.55
CA ASP A 895 -18.51 32.02 -9.88
C ASP A 895 -17.75 30.76 -10.33
N LEU A 896 -17.27 30.79 -11.58
CA LEU A 896 -16.55 29.71 -12.23
C LEU A 896 -15.13 29.52 -11.66
N ASN A 897 -14.58 30.59 -11.08
CA ASN A 897 -13.20 30.67 -10.60
C ASN A 897 -13.11 30.59 -9.07
N ALA A 898 -14.22 30.28 -8.39
CA ALA A 898 -14.33 30.26 -6.93
C ALA A 898 -13.31 29.32 -6.27
N HIS A 899 -12.38 29.90 -5.52
CA HIS A 899 -11.28 29.22 -4.82
C HIS A 899 -11.74 28.40 -3.60
N GLY A 900 -11.53 27.08 -3.60
CA GLY A 900 -11.72 26.20 -2.46
C GLY A 900 -11.57 24.70 -2.78
N GLY A 901 -11.54 23.87 -1.73
CA GLY A 901 -11.31 22.43 -1.86
C GLY A 901 -9.84 22.07 -2.13
N VAL A 902 -9.56 20.79 -2.34
CA VAL A 902 -8.17 20.30 -2.51
C VAL A 902 -7.50 20.71 -3.82
N PHE A 903 -8.26 20.91 -4.90
CA PHE A 903 -7.72 21.35 -6.21
C PHE A 903 -7.98 22.84 -6.50
N ASP A 904 -8.49 23.58 -5.52
CA ASP A 904 -8.76 25.02 -5.54
C ASP A 904 -9.81 25.54 -6.55
N THR A 905 -9.88 25.07 -7.80
CA THR A 905 -10.96 25.47 -8.73
C THR A 905 -11.67 24.28 -9.38
N ALA A 906 -12.91 24.50 -9.83
CA ALA A 906 -13.69 23.49 -10.55
C ALA A 906 -12.99 23.01 -11.83
N LEU A 907 -12.29 23.91 -12.53
CA LEU A 907 -11.52 23.59 -13.73
C LEU A 907 -10.26 22.78 -13.39
N GLN A 908 -9.56 23.08 -12.30
CA GLN A 908 -8.44 22.25 -11.82
C GLN A 908 -8.91 20.85 -11.39
N ALA A 909 -10.02 20.75 -10.64
CA ALA A 909 -10.56 19.48 -10.17
C ALA A 909 -10.98 18.56 -11.33
N SER A 910 -11.77 19.06 -12.27
CA SER A 910 -12.18 18.30 -13.46
C SER A 910 -10.99 17.94 -14.37
N SER A 911 -9.99 18.82 -14.49
CA SER A 911 -8.77 18.56 -15.26
C SER A 911 -7.86 17.51 -14.63
N PHE A 912 -7.80 17.43 -13.30
CA PHE A 912 -7.09 16.38 -12.57
C PHE A 912 -7.81 15.04 -12.70
N ILE A 913 -9.12 15.01 -12.38
CA ILE A 913 -9.90 13.76 -12.35
C ILE A 913 -10.08 13.17 -13.76
N GLY A 914 -10.32 13.98 -14.80
CA GLY A 914 -10.40 13.52 -16.19
C GLY A 914 -11.71 13.81 -16.93
N TYR A 915 -12.57 14.70 -16.42
CA TYR A 915 -13.90 14.95 -16.99
C TYR A 915 -13.86 15.94 -18.15
N GLU A 916 -13.49 15.48 -19.34
CA GLU A 916 -13.37 16.29 -20.57
C GLU A 916 -14.60 17.16 -20.87
N GLN A 917 -15.81 16.63 -20.71
CA GLN A 917 -17.04 17.39 -20.99
C GLN A 917 -17.23 18.56 -20.02
N ILE A 918 -16.88 18.38 -18.74
CA ILE A 918 -16.96 19.45 -17.73
C ILE A 918 -15.90 20.51 -17.98
N VAL A 919 -14.67 20.09 -18.35
CA VAL A 919 -13.61 21.01 -18.77
C VAL A 919 -14.07 21.87 -19.96
N ARG A 920 -14.69 21.27 -20.98
CA ARG A 920 -15.27 22.00 -22.12
C ARG A 920 -16.36 22.98 -21.67
N THR A 921 -17.38 22.52 -20.94
CA THR A 921 -18.51 23.37 -20.54
C THR A 921 -18.10 24.52 -19.61
N LEU A 922 -17.08 24.36 -18.75
CA LEU A 922 -16.50 25.45 -17.96
C LEU A 922 -15.81 26.50 -18.85
N ILE A 923 -14.99 26.05 -19.80
CA ILE A 923 -14.22 26.92 -20.72
C ILE A 923 -15.15 27.66 -21.69
N GLU A 924 -16.14 26.97 -22.26
CA GLU A 924 -17.18 27.54 -23.15
C GLU A 924 -17.96 28.67 -22.47
N ASN A 925 -18.15 28.57 -21.14
CA ASN A 925 -18.77 29.59 -20.30
C ASN A 925 -17.77 30.62 -19.71
N LYS A 926 -16.51 30.62 -20.15
CA LYS A 926 -15.44 31.57 -19.79
C LYS A 926 -14.91 31.43 -18.35
N ALA A 927 -14.81 30.21 -17.83
CA ALA A 927 -13.91 29.94 -16.70
C ALA A 927 -12.47 30.34 -17.08
N ASP A 928 -11.70 30.89 -16.13
CA ASP A 928 -10.32 31.29 -16.42
C ASP A 928 -9.42 30.04 -16.51
N VAL A 929 -9.07 29.70 -17.75
CA VAL A 929 -8.17 28.59 -18.11
C VAL A 929 -6.77 28.75 -17.51
N ASN A 930 -6.40 29.97 -17.11
CA ASN A 930 -5.11 30.35 -16.53
C ASN A 930 -5.17 30.64 -15.02
N ALA A 931 -6.32 30.39 -14.36
CA ALA A 931 -6.50 30.65 -12.93
C ALA A 931 -5.42 29.98 -12.06
N GLN A 932 -4.74 30.78 -11.24
CA GLN A 932 -3.61 30.35 -10.41
C GLN A 932 -4.03 30.06 -8.96
N GLY A 933 -3.68 28.87 -8.45
CA GLY A 933 -3.94 28.47 -7.07
C GLY A 933 -3.86 26.96 -6.85
N GLY A 934 -4.06 26.52 -5.60
CA GLY A 934 -3.99 25.10 -5.21
C GLY A 934 -2.61 24.44 -5.38
N TRP A 935 -2.56 23.12 -5.20
CA TRP A 935 -1.31 22.34 -5.27
C TRP A 935 -0.61 22.38 -6.64
N TYR A 936 -1.38 22.25 -7.72
CA TYR A 936 -0.85 22.20 -9.09
C TYR A 936 -0.65 23.57 -9.72
N ASN A 937 -1.06 24.65 -9.06
CA ASN A 937 -1.06 26.03 -9.57
C ASN A 937 -2.03 26.28 -10.74
N THR A 938 -2.09 25.46 -11.80
CA THR A 938 -3.04 25.65 -12.91
C THR A 938 -3.71 24.35 -13.35
N ALA A 939 -4.85 24.46 -14.04
CA ALA A 939 -5.56 23.32 -14.63
C ALA A 939 -4.70 22.54 -15.63
N LEU A 940 -3.86 23.26 -16.40
CA LEU A 940 -2.90 22.65 -17.32
C LEU A 940 -1.83 21.85 -16.56
N GLN A 941 -1.24 22.40 -15.50
CA GLN A 941 -0.29 21.68 -14.66
C GLN A 941 -0.92 20.44 -13.99
N ALA A 942 -2.18 20.52 -13.55
CA ALA A 942 -2.92 19.39 -12.98
C ALA A 942 -3.13 18.25 -14.00
N ALA A 943 -3.58 18.59 -15.21
CA ALA A 943 -3.74 17.64 -16.31
C ALA A 943 -2.40 16.98 -16.71
N CYS A 944 -1.33 17.78 -16.77
CA CYS A 944 0.02 17.32 -17.07
C CYS A 944 0.56 16.34 -16.02
N GLY A 945 0.36 16.61 -14.72
CA GLY A 945 0.87 15.75 -13.64
C GLY A 945 0.25 14.36 -13.61
N VAL A 946 -1.07 14.27 -13.81
CA VAL A 946 -1.80 12.99 -13.87
C VAL A 946 -1.52 12.26 -15.19
N GLY A 947 -1.45 12.99 -16.30
CA GLY A 947 -1.29 12.40 -17.64
C GLY A 947 -2.55 12.46 -18.52
N ARG A 948 -3.38 13.49 -18.37
CA ARG A 948 -4.64 13.65 -19.12
C ARG A 948 -4.40 14.26 -20.51
N GLU A 949 -3.79 13.48 -21.41
CA GLU A 949 -3.37 13.91 -22.76
C GLU A 949 -4.42 14.74 -23.52
N GLN A 950 -5.69 14.34 -23.50
CA GLN A 950 -6.75 15.03 -24.24
C GLN A 950 -7.23 16.32 -23.56
N ILE A 951 -7.20 16.39 -22.22
CA ILE A 951 -7.49 17.62 -21.46
C ILE A 951 -6.39 18.65 -21.65
N VAL A 952 -5.12 18.22 -21.69
CA VAL A 952 -3.99 19.11 -22.03
C VAL A 952 -4.22 19.79 -23.38
N LYS A 953 -4.67 19.04 -24.40
CA LYS A 953 -5.04 19.62 -25.70
C LYS A 953 -6.20 20.61 -25.58
N ILE A 954 -7.32 20.23 -24.95
CA ILE A 954 -8.49 21.10 -24.78
C ILE A 954 -8.13 22.43 -24.09
N LEU A 955 -7.31 22.38 -23.05
CA LEU A 955 -6.86 23.57 -22.33
C LEU A 955 -6.01 24.49 -23.23
N ILE A 956 -5.03 23.92 -23.95
CA ILE A 956 -4.15 24.68 -24.85
C ILE A 956 -4.92 25.26 -26.05
N GLU A 957 -5.80 24.47 -26.68
CA GLU A 957 -6.71 24.88 -27.77
C GLU A 957 -7.58 26.09 -27.38
N ASN A 958 -7.84 26.28 -26.08
CA ASN A 958 -8.64 27.37 -25.52
C ASN A 958 -7.81 28.42 -24.73
N GLY A 959 -6.50 28.50 -24.99
CA GLY A 959 -5.66 29.61 -24.50
C GLY A 959 -4.99 29.41 -23.14
N ALA A 960 -4.82 28.17 -22.67
CA ALA A 960 -3.94 27.88 -21.54
C ALA A 960 -2.50 28.25 -21.87
N ASN A 961 -1.93 29.15 -21.07
CA ASN A 961 -0.54 29.58 -21.20
C ASN A 961 0.39 28.50 -20.64
N VAL A 962 0.98 27.72 -21.55
CA VAL A 962 1.95 26.64 -21.28
C VAL A 962 3.18 27.07 -20.46
N ASN A 963 3.43 28.38 -20.35
CA ASN A 963 4.58 28.98 -19.67
C ASN A 963 4.25 29.61 -18.31
N ILE A 964 3.05 29.42 -17.75
CA ILE A 964 2.76 29.87 -16.37
C ILE A 964 3.72 29.20 -15.38
N GLN A 965 4.31 30.03 -14.53
CA GLN A 965 5.16 29.60 -13.43
C GLN A 965 4.39 29.62 -12.11
N GLY A 966 4.64 28.65 -11.24
CA GLY A 966 4.02 28.49 -9.93
C GLY A 966 3.81 27.01 -9.56
N GLY A 967 3.45 26.77 -8.29
CA GLY A 967 3.28 25.42 -7.74
C GLY A 967 4.61 24.68 -7.52
N MET A 968 4.55 23.50 -6.87
CA MET A 968 5.74 22.80 -6.38
C MET A 968 6.77 22.45 -7.48
N SER A 969 6.28 22.06 -8.66
CA SER A 969 7.12 21.66 -9.79
C SER A 969 7.47 22.81 -10.76
N GLY A 970 7.00 24.03 -10.49
CA GLY A 970 7.43 25.22 -11.24
C GLY A 970 6.60 25.56 -12.47
N ASN A 971 6.41 24.65 -13.43
CA ASN A 971 5.59 24.89 -14.63
C ASN A 971 5.01 23.58 -15.20
N ALA A 972 4.20 23.67 -16.26
CA ALA A 972 3.54 22.51 -16.89
C ALA A 972 4.52 21.49 -17.51
N LEU A 973 5.57 21.97 -18.18
CA LEU A 973 6.62 21.15 -18.79
C LEU A 973 7.48 20.47 -17.71
N ASN A 974 7.79 21.16 -16.62
CA ASN A 974 8.53 20.60 -15.48
C ASN A 974 7.72 19.53 -14.75
N GLU A 975 6.41 19.73 -14.50
CA GLU A 975 5.55 18.70 -13.89
C GLU A 975 5.41 17.47 -14.82
N ALA A 976 5.17 17.67 -16.12
CA ALA A 976 5.15 16.57 -17.10
C ALA A 976 6.50 15.82 -17.14
N SER A 977 7.62 16.54 -17.04
CA SER A 977 8.98 15.98 -17.06
C SER A 977 9.33 15.23 -15.79
N HIS A 978 8.98 15.76 -14.61
CA HIS A 978 9.09 15.09 -13.31
C HIS A 978 8.34 13.76 -13.30
N ARG A 979 7.11 13.75 -13.84
CA ARG A 979 6.22 12.59 -13.91
C ARG A 979 6.49 11.64 -15.09
N GLY A 980 7.46 11.94 -15.95
CA GLY A 980 7.85 11.09 -17.09
C GLY A 980 6.83 11.04 -18.23
N LYS A 981 5.98 12.06 -18.40
CA LYS A 981 4.83 12.07 -19.33
C LYS A 981 5.24 12.49 -20.74
N GLU A 982 6.11 11.70 -21.38
CA GLU A 982 6.70 11.91 -22.72
C GLU A 982 5.75 12.58 -23.74
N LYS A 983 4.59 11.99 -24.03
CA LYS A 983 3.64 12.55 -25.01
C LYS A 983 3.13 13.95 -24.66
N ILE A 984 2.95 14.24 -23.37
CA ILE A 984 2.53 15.57 -22.90
C ILE A 984 3.70 16.56 -23.00
N VAL A 985 4.93 16.11 -22.75
CA VAL A 985 6.15 16.90 -23.03
C VAL A 985 6.19 17.28 -24.52
N ARG A 986 5.93 16.34 -25.44
CA ARG A 986 5.81 16.64 -26.89
C ARG A 986 4.74 17.70 -27.18
N ILE A 987 3.49 17.49 -26.71
CA ILE A 987 2.37 18.43 -26.90
C ILE A 987 2.70 19.84 -26.36
N LEU A 988 3.35 19.94 -25.20
CA LEU A 988 3.74 21.24 -24.63
C LEU A 988 4.83 21.93 -25.47
N LEU A 989 5.83 21.20 -25.95
CA LEU A 989 6.88 21.74 -26.82
C LEU A 989 6.33 22.20 -28.17
N GLU A 990 5.44 21.42 -28.79
CA GLU A 990 4.72 21.76 -30.03
C GLU A 990 3.93 23.07 -29.90
N ASN A 991 3.44 23.37 -28.69
CA ASN A 991 2.63 24.56 -28.38
C ASN A 991 3.44 25.67 -27.67
N GLY A 992 4.77 25.68 -27.79
CA GLY A 992 5.61 26.80 -27.39
C GLY A 992 6.00 26.88 -25.92
N ALA A 993 6.02 25.75 -25.20
CA ALA A 993 6.60 25.69 -23.87
C ALA A 993 8.11 25.99 -23.91
N ASN A 994 8.57 26.92 -23.06
CA ASN A 994 9.96 27.30 -22.93
C ASN A 994 10.74 26.17 -22.24
N VAL A 995 11.38 25.34 -23.07
CA VAL A 995 12.20 24.20 -22.66
C VAL A 995 13.31 24.54 -21.65
N ASN A 996 13.78 25.80 -21.64
CA ASN A 996 14.84 26.30 -20.78
C ASN A 996 14.31 27.16 -19.62
N ALA A 997 13.01 27.18 -19.35
CA ALA A 997 12.45 27.92 -18.22
C ALA A 997 12.93 27.35 -16.87
N GLU A 998 13.67 28.14 -16.11
CA GLU A 998 13.93 27.88 -14.70
C GLU A 998 12.66 28.15 -13.88
N SER A 999 12.14 27.14 -13.20
CA SER A 999 10.97 27.28 -12.32
C SER A 999 10.81 26.10 -11.37
N GLY A 1000 10.30 26.34 -10.15
CA GLY A 1000 10.16 25.29 -9.13
C GLY A 1000 11.52 24.80 -8.65
N VAL A 1001 11.54 23.73 -7.84
CA VAL A 1001 12.76 23.30 -7.14
C VAL A 1001 13.91 23.02 -8.12
N TYR A 1002 13.78 22.07 -9.05
CA TYR A 1002 14.91 21.60 -9.87
C TYR A 1002 15.34 22.52 -11.03
N GLY A 1003 14.80 23.74 -11.16
CA GLY A 1003 15.14 24.65 -12.25
C GLY A 1003 14.47 24.26 -13.58
N THR A 1004 15.21 23.69 -14.54
CA THR A 1004 14.70 23.43 -15.90
C THR A 1004 14.04 22.06 -16.05
N ALA A 1005 13.21 21.91 -17.09
CA ALA A 1005 12.57 20.64 -17.44
C ALA A 1005 13.59 19.50 -17.63
N LEU A 1006 14.75 19.80 -18.24
CA LEU A 1006 15.82 18.84 -18.47
C LEU A 1006 16.51 18.41 -17.17
N ILE A 1007 16.86 19.35 -16.28
CA ILE A 1007 17.42 19.02 -14.96
C ILE A 1007 16.42 18.16 -14.16
N THR A 1008 15.14 18.50 -14.25
CA THR A 1008 14.03 17.78 -13.60
C THR A 1008 13.91 16.34 -14.13
N ALA A 1009 13.87 16.14 -15.45
CA ALA A 1009 13.80 14.83 -16.09
C ALA A 1009 15.03 13.97 -15.78
N ALA A 1010 16.23 14.54 -15.90
CA ALA A 1010 17.50 13.85 -15.69
C ALA A 1010 17.67 13.39 -14.24
N SER A 1011 17.36 14.27 -13.26
CA SER A 1011 17.41 13.95 -11.83
C SER A 1011 16.47 12.80 -11.45
N ASN A 1012 15.30 12.74 -12.09
CA ASN A 1012 14.27 11.72 -11.86
C ASN A 1012 14.40 10.48 -12.76
N GLY A 1013 15.51 10.36 -13.51
CA GLY A 1013 15.84 9.20 -14.35
C GLY A 1013 14.90 9.00 -15.55
N LYS A 1014 14.26 10.05 -16.05
CA LYS A 1014 13.26 9.96 -17.13
C LYS A 1014 13.93 9.98 -18.51
N GLU A 1015 14.69 8.93 -18.81
CA GLU A 1015 15.49 8.73 -20.04
C GLU A 1015 14.78 9.20 -21.32
N GLN A 1016 13.58 8.70 -21.57
CA GLN A 1016 12.83 9.03 -22.79
C GLN A 1016 12.41 10.51 -22.86
N VAL A 1017 12.15 11.14 -21.72
CA VAL A 1017 11.87 12.59 -21.65
C VAL A 1017 13.15 13.41 -21.86
N VAL A 1018 14.30 12.96 -21.33
CA VAL A 1018 15.60 13.59 -21.59
C VAL A 1018 15.89 13.64 -23.09
N ARG A 1019 15.64 12.53 -23.81
CA ARG A 1019 15.71 12.47 -25.29
C ARG A 1019 14.78 13.49 -25.94
N THR A 1020 13.47 13.41 -25.69
CA THR A 1020 12.47 14.33 -26.27
C THR A 1020 12.79 15.81 -26.04
N LEU A 1021 13.19 16.19 -24.82
CA LEU A 1021 13.52 17.58 -24.49
C LEU A 1021 14.72 18.10 -25.31
N ILE A 1022 15.71 17.26 -25.59
CA ILE A 1022 16.95 17.64 -26.30
C ILE A 1022 16.78 17.53 -27.83
N GLU A 1023 16.24 16.41 -28.31
CA GLU A 1023 16.13 16.08 -29.74
C GLU A 1023 15.05 16.93 -30.45
N GLU A 1024 13.87 17.07 -29.83
CA GLU A 1024 12.73 17.82 -30.40
C GLU A 1024 12.60 19.20 -29.76
N GLY A 1025 12.66 19.26 -28.42
CA GLY A 1025 12.54 20.50 -27.66
C GLY A 1025 13.75 21.43 -27.79
N LYS A 1026 14.91 20.92 -28.23
CA LYS A 1026 16.18 21.67 -28.34
C LYS A 1026 16.61 22.29 -27.01
N ALA A 1027 16.37 21.58 -25.90
CA ALA A 1027 16.85 21.93 -24.58
C ALA A 1027 18.35 22.21 -24.60
N ASN A 1028 18.78 23.30 -23.94
CA ASN A 1028 20.19 23.53 -23.73
C ASN A 1028 20.71 22.50 -22.72
N VAL A 1029 21.46 21.50 -23.21
CA VAL A 1029 22.08 20.44 -22.40
C VAL A 1029 23.04 20.99 -21.32
N ASN A 1030 23.49 22.23 -21.48
CA ASN A 1030 24.34 22.96 -20.54
C ASN A 1030 23.59 24.12 -19.84
N ALA A 1031 22.25 24.13 -19.83
CA ALA A 1031 21.46 25.12 -19.09
C ALA A 1031 21.83 25.06 -17.60
N GLN A 1032 22.17 26.20 -17.01
CA GLN A 1032 22.44 26.31 -15.58
C GLN A 1032 21.12 26.50 -14.83
N SER A 1033 21.09 26.10 -13.56
CA SER A 1033 20.14 26.61 -12.57
C SER A 1033 20.90 27.03 -11.31
N ALA A 1034 20.35 27.99 -10.58
CA ALA A 1034 21.05 28.64 -9.45
C ALA A 1034 21.57 27.65 -8.37
N GLU A 1035 20.76 26.67 -7.94
CA GLU A 1035 21.18 25.67 -6.94
C GLU A 1035 21.89 24.46 -7.59
N PHE A 1036 21.31 23.88 -8.65
CA PHE A 1036 21.69 22.55 -9.14
C PHE A 1036 22.73 22.54 -10.27
N GLY A 1037 23.07 23.71 -10.82
CA GLY A 1037 24.02 23.82 -11.93
C GLY A 1037 23.45 23.25 -13.22
N THR A 1038 24.29 22.58 -14.02
CA THR A 1038 23.88 21.95 -15.28
C THR A 1038 23.16 20.60 -15.05
N PRO A 1039 22.42 20.06 -16.04
CA PRO A 1039 21.89 18.70 -15.97
C PRO A 1039 22.92 17.66 -15.57
N LEU A 1040 24.18 17.79 -16.04
CA LEU A 1040 25.27 16.89 -15.71
C LEU A 1040 25.70 17.00 -14.24
N ILE A 1041 25.72 18.21 -13.67
CA ILE A 1041 26.01 18.44 -12.23
C ILE A 1041 24.93 17.79 -11.36
N ALA A 1042 23.66 18.01 -11.70
CA ALA A 1042 22.53 17.46 -10.97
C ALA A 1042 22.52 15.92 -10.93
N VAL A 1043 22.81 15.24 -12.05
CA VAL A 1043 22.91 13.77 -12.08
C VAL A 1043 24.19 13.23 -11.44
N SER A 1044 25.28 13.99 -11.49
CA SER A 1044 26.56 13.60 -10.87
C SER A 1044 26.45 13.61 -9.34
N ARG A 1045 25.79 14.61 -8.75
CA ARG A 1045 25.37 14.61 -7.33
C ARG A 1045 24.54 13.38 -6.96
N LEU A 1046 23.60 13.00 -7.83
CA LEU A 1046 22.61 11.96 -7.54
C LEU A 1046 23.10 10.53 -7.83
N GLY A 1047 24.26 10.35 -8.47
CA GLY A 1047 24.74 9.03 -8.89
C GLY A 1047 23.79 8.39 -9.90
N LYS A 1048 23.62 9.02 -11.06
CA LYS A 1048 22.81 8.51 -12.19
C LYS A 1048 23.69 8.29 -13.42
N GLU A 1049 24.64 7.37 -13.34
CA GLU A 1049 25.68 7.11 -14.33
C GLU A 1049 25.08 6.93 -15.74
N LYS A 1050 24.00 6.15 -15.88
CA LYS A 1050 23.31 5.94 -17.16
C LYS A 1050 22.77 7.23 -17.80
N ILE A 1051 22.25 8.18 -17.00
CA ILE A 1051 21.81 9.49 -17.49
C ILE A 1051 23.01 10.38 -17.81
N ALA A 1052 24.08 10.32 -17.00
CA ALA A 1052 25.29 11.08 -17.24
C ALA A 1052 25.98 10.65 -18.56
N ARG A 1053 26.08 9.34 -18.84
CA ARG A 1053 26.54 8.83 -20.15
C ARG A 1053 25.66 9.33 -21.30
N MET A 1054 24.35 9.17 -21.20
CA MET A 1054 23.39 9.68 -22.20
C MET A 1054 23.59 11.18 -22.48
N LEU A 1055 23.72 11.99 -21.43
CA LEU A 1055 23.97 13.43 -21.54
C LEU A 1055 25.31 13.73 -22.22
N ILE A 1056 26.40 13.00 -21.93
CA ILE A 1056 27.73 13.25 -22.49
C ILE A 1056 27.85 12.70 -23.93
N GLU A 1057 27.53 11.42 -24.14
CA GLU A 1057 27.78 10.68 -25.38
C GLU A 1057 26.77 11.03 -26.49
N GLU A 1058 25.49 10.98 -26.15
CA GLU A 1058 24.41 11.19 -27.11
C GLU A 1058 24.09 12.69 -27.23
N CYS A 1059 23.97 13.39 -26.10
CA CYS A 1059 23.52 14.78 -26.05
C CYS A 1059 24.65 15.83 -26.00
N LYS A 1060 25.92 15.42 -25.89
CA LYS A 1060 27.12 16.31 -25.93
C LYS A 1060 27.15 17.39 -24.83
N ALA A 1061 26.76 17.01 -23.61
CA ALA A 1061 26.97 17.80 -22.41
C ALA A 1061 28.46 18.10 -22.20
N ASN A 1062 28.77 19.31 -21.74
CA ASN A 1062 30.12 19.67 -21.35
C ASN A 1062 30.45 19.01 -20.01
N VAL A 1063 31.39 18.05 -20.03
CA VAL A 1063 31.92 17.33 -18.85
C VAL A 1063 32.45 18.31 -17.80
N ASN A 1064 33.13 19.37 -18.26
CA ASN A 1064 33.67 20.47 -17.45
C ASN A 1064 32.73 21.70 -17.47
N GLY A 1065 31.44 21.47 -17.70
CA GLY A 1065 30.40 22.49 -17.70
C GLY A 1065 30.23 23.07 -16.30
N GLN A 1066 30.32 24.40 -16.20
CA GLN A 1066 30.27 25.12 -14.93
C GLN A 1066 28.82 25.46 -14.54
N GLY A 1067 28.51 25.53 -13.25
CA GLY A 1067 27.27 26.12 -12.74
C GLY A 1067 26.85 25.65 -11.35
N GLY A 1068 26.03 26.44 -10.68
CA GLY A 1068 25.49 26.14 -9.34
C GLY A 1068 26.56 26.06 -8.24
N PHE A 1069 26.12 25.68 -7.04
CA PHE A 1069 26.94 25.66 -5.81
C PHE A 1069 28.23 24.82 -5.92
N TYR A 1070 28.16 23.68 -6.63
CA TYR A 1070 29.27 22.73 -6.76
C TYR A 1070 30.28 23.08 -7.86
N GLY A 1071 30.04 24.08 -8.71
CA GLY A 1071 30.96 24.41 -9.80
C GLY A 1071 30.91 23.43 -10.97
N THR A 1072 31.34 22.17 -10.81
CA THR A 1072 31.40 21.16 -11.89
C THR A 1072 30.80 19.80 -11.51
N ALA A 1073 30.60 18.95 -12.52
CA ALA A 1073 30.06 17.60 -12.36
C ALA A 1073 30.95 16.71 -11.47
N LEU A 1074 32.27 16.83 -11.65
CA LEU A 1074 33.24 16.09 -10.86
C LEU A 1074 33.25 16.54 -9.39
N ILE A 1075 33.22 17.85 -9.13
CA ILE A 1075 33.20 18.40 -7.76
C ILE A 1075 31.93 17.95 -7.02
N ALA A 1076 30.77 17.93 -7.70
CA ALA A 1076 29.52 17.39 -7.15
C ALA A 1076 29.61 15.88 -6.86
N ALA A 1077 30.17 15.08 -7.77
CA ALA A 1077 30.37 13.65 -7.56
C ALA A 1077 31.31 13.37 -6.37
N CYS A 1078 32.39 14.15 -6.24
CA CYS A 1078 33.36 14.07 -5.16
C CYS A 1078 32.75 14.43 -3.79
N TYR A 1079 31.97 15.52 -3.69
CA TYR A 1079 31.28 15.87 -2.43
C TYR A 1079 30.30 14.79 -1.96
N TYR A 1080 29.51 14.22 -2.88
CA TYR A 1080 28.47 13.24 -2.58
C TYR A 1080 28.95 11.78 -2.54
N GLY A 1081 30.25 11.52 -2.63
CA GLY A 1081 30.80 10.17 -2.45
C GLY A 1081 30.50 9.21 -3.62
N ARG A 1082 30.36 9.73 -4.84
CA ARG A 1082 29.90 8.95 -6.01
C ARG A 1082 31.07 8.29 -6.74
N GLU A 1083 31.72 7.32 -6.11
CA GLU A 1083 32.93 6.66 -6.64
C GLU A 1083 32.81 6.18 -8.10
N LYS A 1084 31.72 5.48 -8.47
CA LYS A 1084 31.46 5.05 -9.87
C LYS A 1084 31.37 6.25 -10.84
N MET A 1085 30.69 7.33 -10.44
CA MET A 1085 30.58 8.56 -11.23
C MET A 1085 31.92 9.30 -11.35
N VAL A 1086 32.72 9.38 -10.28
CA VAL A 1086 34.05 10.01 -10.29
C VAL A 1086 34.98 9.27 -11.25
N LYS A 1087 35.05 7.94 -11.16
CA LYS A 1087 35.83 7.12 -12.10
C LYS A 1087 35.33 7.30 -13.54
N MET A 1088 34.02 7.17 -13.79
CA MET A 1088 33.44 7.41 -15.12
C MET A 1088 33.81 8.79 -15.70
N LEU A 1089 33.67 9.87 -14.91
CA LEU A 1089 33.98 11.23 -15.35
C LEU A 1089 35.47 11.43 -15.69
N ILE A 1090 36.39 10.86 -14.89
CA ILE A 1090 37.85 11.03 -15.09
C ILE A 1090 38.41 10.01 -16.11
N GLU A 1091 38.10 8.73 -15.93
CA GLU A 1091 38.63 7.61 -16.73
C GLU A 1091 38.02 7.58 -18.14
N GLU A 1092 36.69 7.64 -18.27
CA GLU A 1092 35.99 7.55 -19.56
C GLU A 1092 35.98 8.93 -20.26
N TYR A 1093 35.57 9.99 -19.56
CA TYR A 1093 35.23 11.28 -20.17
C TYR A 1093 36.21 12.45 -19.93
N LYS A 1094 37.35 12.21 -19.27
CA LYS A 1094 38.45 13.17 -19.08
C LYS A 1094 38.04 14.50 -18.44
N ALA A 1095 37.21 14.43 -17.40
CA ALA A 1095 36.92 15.56 -16.52
C ALA A 1095 38.21 16.15 -15.91
N ASP A 1096 38.25 17.47 -15.79
CA ASP A 1096 39.40 18.18 -15.20
C ASP A 1096 39.38 18.08 -13.67
N VAL A 1097 40.33 17.30 -13.15
CA VAL A 1097 40.54 17.02 -11.73
C VAL A 1097 40.93 18.26 -10.93
N ASN A 1098 41.65 19.19 -11.56
CA ASN A 1098 42.18 20.40 -10.91
C ASN A 1098 41.36 21.66 -11.26
N ALA A 1099 40.18 21.49 -11.87
CA ALA A 1099 39.22 22.56 -12.17
C ALA A 1099 38.84 23.35 -10.91
N GLN A 1100 38.90 24.69 -10.99
CA GLN A 1100 38.69 25.61 -9.86
C GLN A 1100 37.40 26.42 -10.00
N TYR A 1101 36.25 25.84 -9.61
CA TYR A 1101 34.92 26.42 -9.74
C TYR A 1101 33.97 26.05 -8.58
N GLY A 1102 32.98 26.89 -8.30
CA GLY A 1102 32.03 26.69 -7.20
C GLY A 1102 32.63 26.97 -5.82
N GLU A 1103 31.84 26.80 -4.77
CA GLU A 1103 32.23 27.23 -3.42
C GLU A 1103 33.43 26.43 -2.86
N TYR A 1104 33.46 25.11 -3.13
CA TYR A 1104 34.54 24.22 -2.73
C TYR A 1104 35.85 24.40 -3.51
N GLY A 1105 35.89 25.23 -4.55
CA GLY A 1105 37.07 25.37 -5.40
C GLY A 1105 37.29 24.15 -6.30
N ASN A 1106 37.80 23.03 -5.78
CA ASN A 1106 38.19 21.88 -6.59
C ASN A 1106 37.65 20.52 -6.07
N ALA A 1107 37.87 19.47 -6.87
CA ALA A 1107 37.37 18.13 -6.61
C ALA A 1107 37.92 17.50 -5.32
N LEU A 1108 39.19 17.78 -4.99
CA LEU A 1108 39.86 17.26 -3.79
C LEU A 1108 39.37 17.97 -2.53
N ILE A 1109 39.23 19.30 -2.56
CA ILE A 1109 38.68 20.09 -1.45
C ILE A 1109 37.23 19.65 -1.14
N ALA A 1110 36.42 19.44 -2.17
CA ALA A 1110 35.05 18.92 -2.01
C ALA A 1110 35.00 17.49 -1.44
N ALA A 1111 35.87 16.58 -1.89
CA ALA A 1111 36.01 15.25 -1.30
C ALA A 1111 36.47 15.30 0.17
N CYS A 1112 37.40 16.22 0.49
CA CYS A 1112 37.93 16.41 1.84
C CYS A 1112 36.87 16.98 2.80
N TYR A 1113 36.14 18.03 2.41
CA TYR A 1113 35.05 18.59 3.21
C TYR A 1113 33.91 17.57 3.39
N GLY A 1114 33.57 16.84 2.33
CA GLY A 1114 32.53 15.81 2.32
C GLY A 1114 32.89 14.49 3.02
N GLY A 1115 34.11 14.33 3.53
CA GLY A 1115 34.53 13.12 4.27
C GLY A 1115 34.71 11.87 3.41
N ARG A 1116 35.11 12.02 2.13
CA ARG A 1116 35.12 10.91 1.15
C ARG A 1116 36.49 10.27 1.00
N GLU A 1117 36.91 9.50 2.00
CA GLU A 1117 38.29 8.99 2.07
C GLU A 1117 38.79 8.27 0.81
N LYS A 1118 38.01 7.32 0.24
CA LYS A 1118 38.40 6.66 -1.03
C LYS A 1118 38.66 7.67 -2.14
N ILE A 1119 37.81 8.69 -2.26
CA ILE A 1119 37.90 9.68 -3.33
C ILE A 1119 39.10 10.60 -3.08
N VAL A 1120 39.40 10.96 -1.84
CA VAL A 1120 40.63 11.70 -1.49
C VAL A 1120 41.87 10.91 -1.91
N ARG A 1121 41.97 9.63 -1.50
CA ARG A 1121 43.08 8.73 -1.89
C ARG A 1121 43.19 8.61 -3.41
N MET A 1122 42.10 8.23 -4.08
CA MET A 1122 42.02 8.07 -5.54
C MET A 1122 42.41 9.35 -6.31
N LEU A 1123 41.96 10.53 -5.86
CA LEU A 1123 42.33 11.81 -6.47
C LEU A 1123 43.83 12.11 -6.32
N ILE A 1124 44.43 11.80 -5.17
CA ILE A 1124 45.86 12.04 -4.91
C ILE A 1124 46.73 10.99 -5.62
N GLU A 1125 46.47 9.71 -5.38
CA GLU A 1125 47.32 8.56 -5.77
C GLU A 1125 47.11 8.13 -7.24
N GLU A 1126 45.86 8.06 -7.72
CA GLU A 1126 45.54 7.63 -9.09
C GLU A 1126 45.53 8.81 -10.08
N TYR A 1127 45.16 10.02 -9.63
CA TYR A 1127 44.88 11.16 -10.53
C TYR A 1127 45.72 12.44 -10.34
N ASN A 1128 46.69 12.46 -9.42
CA ASN A 1128 47.59 13.61 -9.18
C ASN A 1128 46.86 14.95 -8.94
N ALA A 1129 45.79 14.95 -8.14
CA ALA A 1129 45.16 16.16 -7.65
C ALA A 1129 46.10 16.93 -6.71
N ASP A 1130 46.18 18.25 -6.85
CA ASP A 1130 47.09 19.07 -6.03
C ASP A 1130 46.52 19.29 -4.61
N ALA A 1131 47.08 18.58 -3.63
CA ALA A 1131 46.76 18.71 -2.22
C ALA A 1131 47.10 20.09 -1.61
N ASN A 1132 47.89 20.90 -2.31
CA ASN A 1132 48.28 22.25 -1.92
C ASN A 1132 47.56 23.36 -2.69
N ALA A 1133 46.64 23.02 -3.61
CA ALA A 1133 45.88 24.01 -4.36
C ALA A 1133 45.11 24.95 -3.43
N GLN A 1134 45.27 26.26 -3.67
CA GLN A 1134 44.58 27.34 -2.96
C GLN A 1134 43.41 27.87 -3.82
N CYS A 1135 42.20 27.37 -3.59
CA CYS A 1135 40.98 27.81 -4.30
C CYS A 1135 39.69 27.51 -3.52
N GLY A 1136 38.60 28.21 -3.84
CA GLY A 1136 37.32 28.12 -3.10
C GLY A 1136 37.35 28.84 -1.76
N SER A 1137 36.20 28.96 -1.08
CA SER A 1137 36.09 29.64 0.22
C SER A 1137 37.00 29.00 1.27
N LEU A 1138 37.00 27.66 1.31
CA LEU A 1138 37.82 26.84 2.22
C LEU A 1138 39.33 26.92 1.93
N HIS A 1139 39.73 27.48 0.78
CA HIS A 1139 41.09 27.60 0.26
C HIS A 1139 41.84 26.28 0.03
N THR A 1140 42.06 25.43 1.05
CA THR A 1140 42.89 24.22 0.93
C THR A 1140 42.19 22.97 1.43
N ALA A 1141 42.61 21.81 0.90
CA ALA A 1141 42.08 20.51 1.31
C ALA A 1141 42.30 20.22 2.81
N LEU A 1142 43.39 20.75 3.38
CA LEU A 1142 43.73 20.57 4.79
C LEU A 1142 42.87 21.46 5.71
N VAL A 1143 42.57 22.70 5.32
CA VAL A 1143 41.58 23.54 6.02
C VAL A 1143 40.20 22.90 5.95
N ALA A 1144 39.76 22.46 4.77
CA ALA A 1144 38.45 21.85 4.56
C ALA A 1144 38.21 20.58 5.40
N SER A 1145 39.20 19.68 5.45
CA SER A 1145 39.13 18.46 6.27
C SER A 1145 39.22 18.74 7.77
N SER A 1146 40.03 19.73 8.18
CA SER A 1146 40.15 20.11 9.59
C SER A 1146 38.90 20.80 10.15
N LEU A 1147 38.26 21.65 9.34
CA LEU A 1147 37.00 22.33 9.68
C LEU A 1147 35.85 21.31 9.84
N SER A 1148 35.69 20.43 8.85
CA SER A 1148 34.63 19.39 8.83
C SER A 1148 34.90 18.20 9.76
N GLY A 1149 36.13 18.05 10.26
CA GLY A 1149 36.46 17.09 11.33
C GLY A 1149 36.97 15.72 10.90
N HIS A 1150 37.52 15.61 9.69
CA HIS A 1150 37.87 14.31 9.10
C HIS A 1150 39.33 13.94 9.38
N GLU A 1151 39.60 13.44 10.59
CA GLU A 1151 40.97 13.15 11.06
C GLU A 1151 41.77 12.20 10.13
N SER A 1152 41.13 11.18 9.54
CA SER A 1152 41.81 10.27 8.60
C SER A 1152 42.24 10.98 7.31
N ILE A 1153 41.40 11.87 6.78
CA ILE A 1153 41.70 12.70 5.61
C ILE A 1153 42.81 13.71 5.91
N VAL A 1154 42.86 14.28 7.12
CA VAL A 1154 43.98 15.14 7.56
C VAL A 1154 45.30 14.36 7.53
N LYS A 1155 45.31 13.08 7.98
CA LYS A 1155 46.50 12.22 7.89
C LYS A 1155 46.90 11.93 6.45
N ILE A 1156 45.96 11.48 5.62
CA ILE A 1156 46.18 11.19 4.18
C ILE A 1156 46.76 12.40 3.45
N LEU A 1157 46.20 13.59 3.66
CA LEU A 1157 46.70 14.81 3.04
C LEU A 1157 48.15 15.12 3.42
N ILE A 1158 48.57 14.85 4.66
CA ILE A 1158 49.93 15.10 5.14
C ILE A 1158 50.90 13.99 4.71
N GLU A 1159 50.55 12.73 4.97
CA GLU A 1159 51.42 11.55 4.81
C GLU A 1159 51.53 11.10 3.34
N GLU A 1160 50.43 11.11 2.60
CA GLU A 1160 50.34 10.64 1.21
C GLU A 1160 50.35 11.84 0.23
N GLY A 1161 49.49 12.83 0.49
CA GLY A 1161 49.33 14.04 -0.34
C GLY A 1161 50.42 15.12 -0.20
N LYS A 1162 51.24 15.06 0.86
CA LYS A 1162 52.30 16.06 1.17
C LYS A 1162 51.76 17.50 1.24
N ALA A 1163 50.60 17.67 1.85
CA ALA A 1163 49.99 18.97 2.12
C ALA A 1163 50.82 19.79 3.10
N ASN A 1164 51.02 21.06 2.78
CA ASN A 1164 51.70 22.03 3.63
C ASN A 1164 50.82 22.37 4.84
N VAL A 1165 51.20 21.84 6.01
CA VAL A 1165 50.49 22.06 7.28
C VAL A 1165 50.43 23.53 7.72
N ASN A 1166 51.31 24.37 7.18
CA ASN A 1166 51.37 25.82 7.43
C ASN A 1166 50.85 26.65 6.22
N ALA A 1167 50.07 26.04 5.29
CA ALA A 1167 49.45 26.78 4.20
C ALA A 1167 48.38 27.77 4.74
N GLN A 1168 48.43 29.01 4.25
CA GLN A 1168 47.53 30.07 4.71
C GLN A 1168 46.24 30.18 3.89
N SER A 1169 45.19 30.73 4.50
CA SER A 1169 43.90 31.03 3.88
C SER A 1169 43.32 32.35 4.41
N GLU A 1170 42.58 33.09 3.57
CA GLU A 1170 42.13 34.46 3.88
C GLU A 1170 41.11 34.53 5.04
N GLU A 1171 40.34 33.47 5.27
CA GLU A 1171 39.29 33.41 6.31
C GLU A 1171 39.72 32.67 7.59
N PHE A 1172 40.59 31.66 7.45
CA PHE A 1172 40.94 30.74 8.54
C PHE A 1172 42.39 30.83 8.99
N ASP A 1173 43.25 31.63 8.36
CA ASP A 1173 44.70 31.76 8.61
C ASP A 1173 45.52 30.48 8.37
N THR A 1174 45.12 29.32 8.89
CA THR A 1174 45.74 27.99 8.67
C THR A 1174 44.74 26.85 8.98
N ALA A 1175 45.07 25.61 8.62
CA ALA A 1175 44.31 24.43 9.05
C ALA A 1175 44.21 24.28 10.57
N LEU A 1176 45.27 24.67 11.32
CA LEU A 1176 45.28 24.63 12.79
C LEU A 1176 44.26 25.60 13.39
N HIS A 1177 44.20 26.82 12.85
CA HIS A 1177 43.23 27.83 13.25
C HIS A 1177 41.79 27.44 12.88
N ALA A 1178 41.58 26.79 11.73
CA ALA A 1178 40.28 26.21 11.38
C ALA A 1178 39.82 25.15 12.40
N ALA A 1179 40.72 24.26 12.84
CA ALA A 1179 40.42 23.30 13.91
C ALA A 1179 40.10 24.00 15.25
N TYR A 1180 40.80 25.07 15.62
CA TYR A 1180 40.51 25.81 16.87
C TYR A 1180 39.22 26.64 16.82
N LYS A 1181 38.85 27.24 15.68
CA LYS A 1181 37.56 27.94 15.51
C LYS A 1181 36.36 26.98 15.62
N SER A 1182 36.53 25.70 15.32
CA SER A 1182 35.47 24.68 15.33
C SER A 1182 35.35 23.92 16.66
N LYS A 1183 34.23 24.12 17.37
CA LYS A 1183 33.92 23.37 18.61
C LYS A 1183 34.08 21.85 18.41
N GLY A 1184 34.86 21.22 19.29
CA GLY A 1184 35.05 19.76 19.32
C GLY A 1184 36.18 19.21 18.43
N ARG A 1185 36.96 20.03 17.70
CA ARG A 1185 38.05 19.56 16.82
C ARG A 1185 39.44 19.55 17.45
N GLU A 1186 39.53 19.58 18.78
CA GLU A 1186 40.81 19.58 19.53
C GLU A 1186 41.77 18.45 19.15
N HIS A 1187 41.23 17.26 18.82
CA HIS A 1187 42.04 16.12 18.38
C HIS A 1187 42.79 16.40 17.08
N ILE A 1188 42.15 17.10 16.12
CA ILE A 1188 42.78 17.54 14.87
C ILE A 1188 43.79 18.66 15.15
N ALA A 1189 43.50 19.60 16.03
CA ALA A 1189 44.46 20.64 16.41
C ALA A 1189 45.74 20.03 17.00
N ARG A 1190 45.61 19.05 17.91
CA ARG A 1190 46.74 18.28 18.47
C ARG A 1190 47.48 17.46 17.41
N LEU A 1191 46.75 16.88 16.44
CA LEU A 1191 47.34 16.14 15.33
C LEU A 1191 48.19 17.05 14.42
N LEU A 1192 47.66 18.21 14.02
CA LEU A 1192 48.37 19.18 13.18
C LEU A 1192 49.66 19.69 13.86
N ILE A 1193 49.60 19.97 15.18
CA ILE A 1193 50.78 20.30 16.00
C ILE A 1193 51.81 19.17 15.96
N SER A 1194 51.38 17.90 16.02
CA SER A 1194 52.32 16.76 15.97
C SER A 1194 53.06 16.59 14.63
N TYR A 1195 52.55 17.20 13.55
CA TYR A 1195 53.22 17.26 12.23
C TYR A 1195 54.03 18.55 12.00
N GLY A 1196 54.22 19.38 13.03
CA GLY A 1196 55.15 20.52 12.98
C GLY A 1196 54.55 21.81 12.40
N THR A 1197 53.28 22.11 12.70
CA THR A 1197 52.80 23.49 12.60
C THR A 1197 53.55 24.39 13.59
N VAL A 1198 53.79 25.65 13.22
CA VAL A 1198 54.50 26.61 14.09
C VAL A 1198 53.56 27.05 15.23
N GLU A 1199 54.08 27.10 16.46
CA GLU A 1199 53.32 27.50 17.64
C GLU A 1199 52.79 28.94 17.52
N MET A 1200 51.49 29.10 17.80
CA MET A 1200 50.91 30.38 18.19
C MET A 1200 51.17 30.64 19.68
N PRO A 1201 51.51 31.87 20.10
CA PRO A 1201 51.32 32.29 21.48
C PRO A 1201 49.83 32.19 21.87
N LEU A 1202 49.58 31.89 23.15
CA LEU A 1202 48.25 31.91 23.79
C LEU A 1202 47.67 33.33 23.91
#